data_AF-A0A117RGQ5-F1
#
_entry.id   AF-A0A117RGQ5-F1
#
_cell.length_a   1.000
_cell.length_b   1.000
_cell.length_c   1.000
_cell.angle_alpha   90.00
_cell.angle_beta   90.00
_cell.angle_gamma   90.00
#
_symmetry.space_group_name_H-M   'P 1'
#
loop_
_entity.id
_entity.type
_entity.pdbx_description
1 polymer ?
#
loop_
_entity_poly.entity_id
_entity_poly.type
_entity_poly.pdbx_seq_one_letter_code
_entity_poly.pdbx_strand_id
1 'polypeptide(L)'
;MSDTVTTAPATAGPARLSAGTVRQYLAARSRLGDGTVRVLLLRAAPVWDGPAVQRTAGGLQARVVVAPSVLAVHEQILGHLDAPTPPDPKVLVVLTDREDTDLDPGLLARVYGGRIRSVDNWEVVQEAFDARGLDGRLRRETWAAEALLDAAASRGWPSLGKGVLSRDEALTRLARRRLRLGRRDTDALGGPAAHDDGDRIDPITLFRWTHIPGGPNLLRDLRGPERAGLARFLAEPEQAGSTGKIITALVDADHGVDAAAYAVVCAALWGHAEADHDLYRARGRAERWLGDQPPAQGDDLDRLLASFGQSGEAYVRGLVDRGEHRLADPVLSRAAQLVTQFGAQTAAAASPLLAAGLDARFTAAGRALADGGPETVTAAITALAEHALAVDGATQARIERVRMAGRLRRWLASQPEVDIASVADGADRQIRELGWVDRALEHLDAGGDADDALANAYSRIGEQVRSKRRELDRVFSERLAVWTADGTAPGAMLTVESFLDRVVAPVVDCPGRRVLLLLIDGMSAAIAAELGEELHAHWSEFDPLQGATGAPVRRAVAAALPTLTTVSRTSLFAGTLMKGDQNDEKRLFPQHPCWKGAPAAVFHKDDLRSPDTGSPFSTALTEALADERTHVAVVLNTVDDRLAKEQKLGDGAWEIKEIGGLEPLLRAARANDMTVLLTSDHGHVVERRGSKIDTAAGAIGSARHRAPGGPVAPAEIELSGPRVVWPEPGSRIVALRDHDARYTALKAGYHGGATLAEFTIPLLALLPFGAEPPTGWRELGDLTPAWWERDNDATAGLEDEAKAGADAIAAPEATAARPSRKQAKKSAPPVTEGAISLFGEDEVAPSAPQEPVAPVVKPAAVPVSDQTEDPATALVNRLMATELYQEQLALLARVPRDKAVLPKALAALVEAGTLPMTALAERAGQPATRAPGLAATLAQLLNYDGAQILEILPDNRTLRLHRGQLIEQFGL
;
A
#
# COMPACT_ATOMS: atom_id res chain seq x y z
N MET A 1 60.50 -54.88 9.17
CA MET A 1 59.69 -55.74 10.05
C MET A 1 59.17 -54.88 11.17
N SER A 2 57.90 -54.51 11.10
CA SER A 2 57.18 -53.78 12.13
C SER A 2 55.77 -54.33 12.14
N ASP A 3 55.45 -55.02 13.23
CA ASP A 3 54.31 -55.91 13.35
C ASP A 3 52.99 -55.18 13.21
N THR A 4 52.23 -55.60 12.20
CA THR A 4 50.84 -55.22 11.99
C THR A 4 49.99 -56.11 12.92
N VAL A 5 49.66 -55.60 14.10
CA VAL A 5 48.66 -56.23 14.98
C VAL A 5 47.29 -55.97 14.37
N THR A 6 46.81 -56.95 13.60
CA THR A 6 45.41 -57.07 13.21
C THR A 6 44.59 -57.29 14.49
N THR A 7 44.03 -56.22 15.04
CA THR A 7 42.98 -56.30 16.05
C THR A 7 41.74 -56.90 15.40
N ALA A 8 41.42 -58.15 15.75
CA ALA A 8 40.11 -58.73 15.49
C ALA A 8 39.03 -57.80 16.08
N PRO A 9 37.87 -57.61 15.42
CA PRO A 9 36.80 -56.81 15.98
C PRO A 9 36.35 -57.48 17.28
N ALA A 10 36.47 -56.77 18.40
CA ALA A 10 35.84 -57.17 19.64
C ALA A 10 34.34 -57.35 19.35
N THR A 11 33.83 -58.56 19.53
CA THR A 11 32.40 -58.86 19.50
C THR A 11 31.69 -57.87 20.41
N ALA A 12 31.00 -56.90 19.82
CA ALA A 12 30.20 -55.93 20.56
C ALA A 12 29.19 -56.70 21.42
N GLY A 13 29.26 -56.52 22.74
CA GLY A 13 28.27 -57.08 23.65
C GLY A 13 26.85 -56.61 23.29
N PRO A 14 25.80 -57.28 23.80
CA PRO A 14 24.42 -56.95 23.47
C PRO A 14 24.11 -55.49 23.81
N ALA A 15 23.41 -54.78 22.92
CA ALA A 15 23.12 -53.36 23.06
C ALA A 15 22.24 -53.08 24.29
N ARG A 16 22.37 -51.87 24.86
CA ARG A 16 21.42 -51.38 25.87
C ARG A 16 20.09 -51.04 25.19
N LEU A 17 18.96 -51.39 25.82
CA LEU A 17 17.63 -51.04 25.34
C LEU A 17 17.09 -49.82 26.06
N SER A 18 16.66 -48.82 25.29
CA SER A 18 16.00 -47.63 25.84
C SER A 18 14.56 -47.93 26.26
N ALA A 19 14.03 -47.13 27.18
CA ALA A 19 12.64 -47.28 27.63
C ALA A 19 11.63 -47.09 26.48
N GLY A 20 11.91 -46.22 25.51
CA GLY A 20 11.12 -46.07 24.29
C GLY A 20 11.07 -47.35 23.47
N THR A 21 12.23 -47.99 23.26
CA THR A 21 12.35 -49.25 22.51
C THR A 21 11.51 -50.35 23.13
N VAL A 22 11.63 -50.56 24.45
CA VAL A 22 10.83 -51.58 25.17
C VAL A 22 9.34 -51.27 25.08
N ARG A 23 8.92 -50.01 25.27
CA ARG A 23 7.50 -49.62 25.16
C ARG A 23 6.92 -49.90 23.78
N GLN A 24 7.62 -49.52 22.71
CA GLN A 24 7.16 -49.72 21.35
C GLN A 24 7.18 -51.21 20.96
N TYR A 25 8.20 -51.96 21.39
CA TYR A 25 8.27 -53.41 21.19
C TYR A 25 7.09 -54.15 21.84
N LEU A 26 6.67 -53.72 23.04
CA LEU A 26 5.49 -54.23 23.71
C LEU A 26 4.19 -53.80 23.01
N ALA A 27 4.10 -52.54 22.59
CA ALA A 27 2.92 -51.99 21.93
C ALA A 27 2.60 -52.70 20.61
N ALA A 28 3.62 -53.09 19.83
CA ALA A 28 3.46 -53.83 18.59
C ALA A 28 2.90 -55.26 18.79
N ARG A 29 2.89 -55.78 20.02
CA ARG A 29 2.50 -57.16 20.35
C ARG A 29 1.20 -57.20 21.13
N SER A 30 0.08 -57.06 20.41
CA SER A 30 -1.29 -57.09 20.98
C SER A 30 -1.58 -58.33 21.84
N ARG A 31 -0.98 -59.49 21.52
CA ARG A 31 -1.14 -60.74 22.29
C ARG A 31 -0.56 -60.71 23.71
N LEU A 32 0.30 -59.74 24.04
CA LEU A 32 0.80 -59.56 25.42
C LEU A 32 -0.24 -58.90 26.34
N GLY A 33 -1.28 -58.27 25.77
CA GLY A 33 -2.36 -57.61 26.51
C GLY A 33 -3.63 -58.45 26.69
N ASP A 34 -3.57 -59.76 26.48
CA ASP A 34 -4.72 -60.69 26.60
C ASP A 34 -5.21 -60.91 28.06
N GLY A 35 -4.60 -60.24 29.03
CA GLY A 35 -4.94 -60.33 30.45
C GLY A 35 -4.34 -61.52 31.19
N THR A 36 -3.49 -62.32 30.54
CA THR A 36 -2.75 -63.43 31.16
C THR A 36 -1.40 -62.99 31.72
N VAL A 37 -0.87 -63.74 32.70
CA VAL A 37 0.49 -63.48 33.24
C VAL A 37 1.52 -63.99 32.23
N ARG A 38 2.44 -63.13 31.80
CA ARG A 38 3.44 -63.43 30.76
C ARG A 38 4.83 -62.95 31.19
N VAL A 39 5.86 -63.70 30.80
CA VAL A 39 7.26 -63.27 30.88
C VAL A 39 7.83 -63.17 29.47
N LEU A 40 8.51 -62.08 29.15
CA LEU A 40 9.18 -61.81 27.89
C LEU A 40 10.68 -61.65 28.14
N LEU A 41 11.51 -62.49 27.52
CA LEU A 41 12.97 -62.37 27.59
C LEU A 41 13.49 -61.58 26.38
N LEU A 42 14.22 -60.49 26.63
CA LEU A 42 14.86 -59.68 25.59
C LEU A 42 16.39 -59.73 25.75
N ARG A 43 17.09 -60.01 24.65
CA ARG A 43 18.55 -60.00 24.59
C ARG A 43 19.05 -58.55 24.59
N ALA A 44 19.68 -58.13 25.68
CA ALA A 44 20.20 -56.78 25.88
C ALA A 44 21.32 -56.78 26.94
N ALA A 45 22.12 -55.73 27.00
CA ALA A 45 22.94 -55.50 28.19
C ALA A 45 22.03 -55.48 29.44
N PRO A 46 22.38 -56.16 30.54
CA PRO A 46 21.55 -56.27 31.75
C PRO A 46 21.62 -54.99 32.59
N VAL A 47 21.30 -53.84 31.96
CA VAL A 47 21.31 -52.50 32.54
C VAL A 47 19.97 -51.85 32.20
N TRP A 48 19.34 -51.20 33.17
CA TRP A 48 18.06 -50.53 32.99
C TRP A 48 18.00 -49.23 33.78
N ASP A 49 17.93 -48.12 33.04
CA ASP A 49 17.93 -46.76 33.59
C ASP A 49 16.51 -46.13 33.57
N GLY A 50 15.49 -46.89 33.15
CA GLY A 50 14.10 -46.44 33.05
C GLY A 50 13.23 -46.78 34.26
N PRO A 51 11.98 -46.27 34.33
CA PRO A 51 11.02 -46.71 35.34
C PRO A 51 10.81 -48.23 35.32
N ALA A 52 10.68 -48.84 36.50
CA ALA A 52 10.46 -50.29 36.61
C ALA A 52 9.15 -50.75 35.96
N VAL A 53 8.15 -49.88 35.86
CA VAL A 53 6.89 -50.15 35.15
C VAL A 53 6.78 -49.26 33.92
N GLN A 54 6.63 -49.89 32.76
CA GLN A 54 6.43 -49.25 31.46
C GLN A 54 4.97 -49.31 31.05
N ARG A 55 4.45 -48.23 30.47
CA ARG A 55 3.09 -48.13 29.94
C ARG A 55 3.14 -47.88 28.44
N THR A 56 2.41 -48.69 27.67
CA THR A 56 2.30 -48.56 26.21
C THR A 56 1.09 -47.69 25.82
N ALA A 57 0.99 -47.32 24.53
CA ALA A 57 -0.15 -46.59 23.98
C ALA A 57 -1.47 -47.36 24.07
N GLY A 58 -1.43 -48.69 23.96
CA GLY A 58 -2.60 -49.57 24.08
C GLY A 58 -3.01 -49.87 25.53
N GLY A 59 -2.50 -49.15 26.52
CA GLY A 59 -2.82 -49.34 27.93
C GLY A 59 -2.11 -50.52 28.63
N LEU A 60 -1.34 -51.33 27.88
CA LEU A 60 -0.55 -52.42 28.45
C LEU A 60 0.50 -51.87 29.43
N GLN A 61 0.53 -52.43 30.64
CA GLN A 61 1.58 -52.18 31.63
C GLN A 61 2.50 -53.40 31.71
N ALA A 62 3.80 -53.17 31.75
CA ALA A 62 4.80 -54.23 31.90
C ALA A 62 5.89 -53.82 32.88
N ARG A 63 6.33 -54.75 33.73
CA ARG A 63 7.46 -54.55 34.65
C ARG A 63 8.75 -54.94 33.94
N VAL A 64 9.78 -54.10 33.99
CA VAL A 64 11.09 -54.36 33.40
C VAL A 64 12.09 -54.64 34.51
N VAL A 65 12.80 -55.76 34.39
CA VAL A 65 13.85 -56.19 35.33
C VAL A 65 15.09 -56.62 34.55
N VAL A 66 16.26 -56.50 35.17
CA VAL A 66 17.53 -56.95 34.59
C VAL A 66 17.93 -58.28 35.22
N ALA A 67 18.47 -59.19 34.43
CA ALA A 67 18.98 -60.48 34.88
C ALA A 67 20.37 -60.74 34.29
N PRO A 68 21.46 -60.49 35.05
CA PRO A 68 22.83 -60.60 34.55
C PRO A 68 23.35 -62.05 34.51
N SER A 69 22.58 -63.03 34.95
CA SER A 69 22.98 -64.45 34.98
C SER A 69 21.81 -65.38 34.69
N VAL A 70 22.11 -66.62 34.30
CA VAL A 70 21.10 -67.68 34.08
C VAL A 70 20.23 -67.89 35.32
N LEU A 71 20.83 -67.90 36.51
CA LEU A 71 20.11 -68.05 37.77
C LEU A 71 19.18 -66.87 38.03
N ALA A 72 19.61 -65.64 37.74
CA ALA A 72 18.75 -64.46 37.86
C ALA A 72 17.57 -64.53 36.87
N VAL A 73 17.78 -64.99 35.63
CA VAL A 73 16.68 -65.18 34.66
C VAL A 73 15.68 -66.21 35.20
N HIS A 74 16.15 -67.32 35.76
CA HIS A 74 15.32 -68.36 36.35
C HIS A 74 14.50 -67.85 37.54
N GLU A 75 15.13 -67.12 38.47
CA GLU A 75 14.48 -66.50 39.63
C GLU A 75 13.36 -65.55 39.19
N GLN A 76 13.62 -64.67 38.22
CA GLN A 76 12.63 -63.69 37.74
C GLN A 76 11.44 -64.37 37.04
N ILE A 77 11.67 -65.43 36.26
CA ILE A 77 10.58 -66.18 35.59
C ILE A 77 9.69 -66.87 36.60
N LEU A 78 10.28 -67.63 37.53
CA LEU A 78 9.53 -68.37 38.55
C LEU A 78 8.80 -67.42 39.50
N GLY A 79 9.50 -66.37 39.97
CA GLY A 79 8.93 -65.39 40.89
C GLY A 79 7.74 -64.63 40.33
N HIS A 80 7.61 -64.52 39.01
CA HIS A 80 6.48 -63.85 38.34
C HIS A 80 5.36 -64.82 37.91
N LEU A 81 5.71 -66.00 37.38
CA LEU A 81 4.70 -66.97 36.93
C LEU A 81 4.07 -67.77 38.08
N ASP A 82 4.85 -68.11 39.10
CA ASP A 82 4.43 -68.97 40.23
C ASP A 82 4.11 -68.14 41.49
N ALA A 83 3.89 -66.84 41.33
CA ALA A 83 3.55 -65.95 42.43
C ALA A 83 2.21 -66.36 43.10
N PRO A 84 2.11 -66.36 44.45
CA PRO A 84 0.89 -66.75 45.17
C PRO A 84 -0.33 -65.87 44.84
N THR A 85 -0.08 -64.62 44.47
CA THR A 85 -1.07 -63.65 44.02
C THR A 85 -0.71 -63.20 42.61
N PRO A 86 -1.67 -63.06 41.68
CA PRO A 86 -1.37 -62.61 40.32
C PRO A 86 -0.62 -61.28 40.34
N PRO A 87 0.56 -61.19 39.70
CA PRO A 87 1.37 -59.98 39.73
C PRO A 87 0.70 -58.85 38.95
N ASP A 88 0.82 -57.62 39.46
CA ASP A 88 0.44 -56.37 38.79
C ASP A 88 1.69 -55.49 38.60
N PRO A 89 2.12 -55.17 37.37
CA PRO A 89 1.54 -55.57 36.08
C PRO A 89 1.73 -57.06 35.73
N LYS A 90 0.80 -57.62 34.95
CA LYS A 90 0.80 -59.06 34.55
C LYS A 90 1.92 -59.46 33.60
N VAL A 91 2.55 -58.50 32.92
CA VAL A 91 3.66 -58.75 31.98
C VAL A 91 5.00 -58.38 32.64
N LEU A 92 5.94 -59.32 32.64
CA LEU A 92 7.34 -59.10 33.03
C LEU A 92 8.23 -59.12 31.79
N VAL A 93 9.11 -58.14 31.66
CA VAL A 93 10.17 -58.08 30.66
C VAL A 93 11.50 -58.25 31.39
N VAL A 94 12.25 -59.28 31.03
CA VAL A 94 13.58 -59.54 31.60
C VAL A 94 14.63 -59.21 30.54
N LEU A 95 15.51 -58.28 30.85
CA LEU A 95 16.67 -57.91 30.03
C LEU A 95 17.87 -58.75 30.44
N THR A 96 18.42 -59.53 29.51
CA THR A 96 19.56 -60.42 29.78
C THR A 96 20.51 -60.48 28.60
N ASP A 97 21.80 -60.69 28.87
CA ASP A 97 22.84 -60.86 27.87
C ASP A 97 23.03 -62.33 27.42
N ARG A 98 22.26 -63.25 28.02
CA ARG A 98 22.27 -64.69 27.73
C ARG A 98 21.68 -65.01 26.35
N GLU A 99 22.07 -66.17 25.81
CA GLU A 99 21.51 -66.75 24.59
C GLU A 99 20.57 -67.92 24.90
N ASP A 100 19.76 -68.34 23.92
CA ASP A 100 18.79 -69.42 24.09
C ASP A 100 19.44 -70.73 24.57
N THR A 101 20.69 -70.98 24.15
CA THR A 101 21.47 -72.15 24.55
C THR A 101 21.87 -72.17 26.02
N ASP A 102 21.81 -71.02 26.70
CA ASP A 102 22.21 -70.89 28.09
C ASP A 102 21.05 -71.20 29.07
N LEU A 103 19.82 -71.32 28.57
CA LEU A 103 18.62 -71.55 29.38
C LEU A 103 18.04 -72.95 29.16
N ASP A 104 17.48 -73.52 30.23
CA ASP A 104 16.79 -74.81 30.17
C ASP A 104 15.55 -74.74 29.22
N PRO A 105 15.36 -75.72 28.31
CA PRO A 105 14.20 -75.75 27.40
C PRO A 105 12.84 -75.74 28.13
N GLY A 106 12.75 -76.32 29.33
CA GLY A 106 11.54 -76.30 30.16
C GLY A 106 11.22 -74.91 30.68
N LEU A 107 12.24 -74.10 30.96
CA LEU A 107 12.10 -72.69 31.32
C LEU A 107 11.70 -71.82 30.12
N LEU A 108 12.34 -72.03 28.96
CA LEU A 108 12.02 -71.31 27.72
C LEU A 108 10.58 -71.55 27.27
N ALA A 109 10.06 -72.78 27.40
CA ALA A 109 8.67 -73.11 27.05
C ALA A 109 7.62 -72.32 27.84
N ARG A 110 7.97 -71.79 29.01
CA ARG A 110 7.08 -70.99 29.88
C ARG A 110 7.10 -69.49 29.57
N VAL A 111 8.05 -69.04 28.75
CA VAL A 111 8.23 -67.64 28.34
C VAL A 111 7.47 -67.36 27.04
N TYR A 112 7.00 -66.12 26.87
CA TYR A 112 6.30 -65.66 25.67
C TYR A 112 7.10 -65.93 24.40
N GLY A 113 6.60 -66.85 23.57
CA GLY A 113 7.20 -67.22 22.30
C GLY A 113 8.38 -68.21 22.37
N GLY A 114 8.65 -68.80 23.54
CA GLY A 114 9.55 -69.96 23.66
C GLY A 114 11.05 -69.68 23.50
N ARG A 115 11.49 -68.41 23.51
CA ARG A 115 12.88 -68.00 23.22
C ARG A 115 13.22 -66.63 23.78
N ILE A 116 14.51 -66.34 23.96
CA ILE A 116 15.05 -65.00 24.14
C ILE A 116 15.02 -64.28 22.79
N ARG A 117 14.45 -63.08 22.76
CA ARG A 117 14.30 -62.31 21.52
C ARG A 117 15.37 -61.22 21.42
N SER A 118 16.08 -61.16 20.30
CA SER A 118 16.85 -59.98 19.91
C SER A 118 15.90 -58.87 19.45
N VAL A 119 16.24 -57.62 19.78
CA VAL A 119 15.47 -56.44 19.36
C VAL A 119 16.30 -55.66 18.34
N ASP A 120 15.82 -55.59 17.10
CA ASP A 120 16.32 -54.62 16.11
C ASP A 120 15.48 -53.35 16.20
N ASN A 121 16.12 -52.22 16.54
CA ASN A 121 15.46 -50.93 16.67
C ASN A 121 14.73 -50.53 15.37
N TRP A 122 15.25 -50.87 14.19
CA TRP A 122 14.59 -50.55 12.93
C TRP A 122 13.34 -51.39 12.67
N GLU A 123 13.33 -52.68 13.05
CA GLU A 123 12.11 -53.49 13.00
C GLU A 123 11.02 -52.89 13.90
N VAL A 124 11.38 -52.42 15.10
CA VAL A 124 10.44 -51.77 16.01
C VAL A 124 9.95 -50.43 15.46
N VAL A 125 10.81 -49.64 14.81
CA VAL A 125 10.37 -48.39 14.14
C VAL A 125 9.40 -48.72 13.01
N GLN A 126 9.68 -49.73 12.18
CA GLN A 126 8.80 -50.14 11.10
C GLN A 126 7.41 -50.56 11.63
N GLU A 127 7.36 -51.37 12.69
CA GLU A 127 6.13 -51.77 13.36
C GLU A 127 5.40 -50.57 13.98
N ALA A 128 6.13 -49.66 14.64
CA ALA A 128 5.55 -48.49 15.32
C ALA A 128 4.87 -47.49 14.37
N PHE A 129 5.32 -47.42 13.12
CA PHE A 129 4.71 -46.60 12.06
C PHE A 129 3.70 -47.39 11.19
N ASP A 130 3.50 -48.68 11.45
CA ASP A 130 2.68 -49.58 10.61
C ASP A 130 3.09 -49.53 9.13
N ALA A 131 4.41 -49.51 8.89
CA ALA A 131 5.02 -49.42 7.57
C ALA A 131 5.33 -50.81 6.97
N ARG A 132 5.15 -50.98 5.66
CA ARG A 132 5.51 -52.21 4.93
C ARG A 132 7.03 -52.35 4.71
N GLY A 133 7.76 -51.25 4.74
CA GLY A 133 9.21 -51.24 4.53
C GLY A 133 9.83 -49.94 5.00
N LEU A 134 11.17 -49.94 5.05
CA LEU A 134 12.00 -48.80 5.44
C LEU A 134 12.93 -48.40 4.30
N ASP A 135 13.12 -47.10 4.12
CA ASP A 135 14.15 -46.56 3.23
C ASP A 135 15.58 -46.88 3.74
N GLY A 136 16.46 -47.30 2.82
CA GLY A 136 17.86 -47.56 3.11
C GLY A 136 18.65 -46.30 3.53
N ARG A 137 18.23 -45.10 3.11
CA ARG A 137 18.83 -43.83 3.57
C ARG A 137 18.54 -43.59 5.05
N LEU A 138 17.33 -43.91 5.52
CA LEU A 138 16.95 -43.78 6.92
C LEU A 138 17.78 -44.71 7.81
N ARG A 139 18.05 -45.96 7.36
CA ARG A 139 18.91 -46.91 8.11
C ARG A 139 20.35 -46.43 8.34
N ARG A 140 20.84 -45.49 7.53
CA ARG A 140 22.20 -44.91 7.69
C ARG A 140 22.25 -43.87 8.82
N GLU A 141 21.11 -43.35 9.25
CA GLU A 141 21.01 -42.40 10.37
C GLU A 141 20.99 -43.16 11.70
N THR A 142 22.17 -43.52 12.21
CA THR A 142 22.32 -44.38 13.42
C THR A 142 21.67 -43.82 14.68
N TRP A 143 21.50 -42.49 14.76
CA TRP A 143 20.84 -41.79 15.85
C TRP A 143 19.30 -41.80 15.77
N ALA A 144 18.75 -41.93 14.55
CA ALA A 144 17.33 -41.67 14.28
C ALA A 144 16.42 -42.76 14.83
N ALA A 145 16.84 -44.03 14.78
CA ALA A 145 16.03 -45.14 15.27
C ALA A 145 15.67 -44.98 16.75
N GLU A 146 16.66 -44.69 17.60
CA GLU A 146 16.43 -44.47 19.03
C GLU A 146 15.58 -43.21 19.28
N ALA A 147 15.86 -42.13 18.55
CA ALA A 147 15.12 -40.87 18.67
C ALA A 147 13.63 -41.04 18.30
N LEU A 148 13.32 -41.79 17.23
CA LEU A 148 11.95 -42.09 16.80
C LEU A 148 11.19 -42.93 17.83
N LEU A 149 11.84 -43.96 18.40
CA LEU A 149 11.24 -44.82 19.41
C LEU A 149 11.02 -44.09 20.73
N ASP A 150 11.96 -43.22 21.12
CA ASP A 150 11.83 -42.42 22.33
C ASP A 150 10.76 -41.34 22.19
N ALA A 151 10.75 -40.62 21.07
CA ALA A 151 9.74 -39.60 20.79
C ALA A 151 8.32 -40.18 20.75
N ALA A 152 8.13 -41.42 20.27
CA ALA A 152 6.84 -42.11 20.25
C ALA A 152 6.16 -42.16 21.64
N ALA A 153 6.96 -42.27 22.71
CA ALA A 153 6.51 -42.32 24.11
C ALA A 153 5.30 -43.27 24.30
N SER A 154 4.27 -42.86 25.04
CA SER A 154 3.00 -43.58 25.17
C SER A 154 1.95 -43.22 24.13
N ARG A 155 2.22 -42.26 23.21
CA ARG A 155 1.24 -41.86 22.19
C ARG A 155 1.37 -42.65 20.88
N GLY A 156 2.50 -43.32 20.65
CA GLY A 156 2.80 -44.00 19.38
C GLY A 156 2.99 -43.02 18.22
N TRP A 157 3.11 -43.54 17.00
CA TRP A 157 3.13 -42.76 15.77
C TRP A 157 1.83 -42.98 14.98
N PRO A 158 1.31 -41.98 14.25
CA PRO A 158 0.22 -42.20 13.31
C PRO A 158 0.62 -43.22 12.24
N SER A 159 -0.26 -44.17 11.93
CA SER A 159 -0.01 -45.21 10.91
C SER A 159 0.21 -44.59 9.53
N LEU A 160 1.16 -45.15 8.78
CA LEU A 160 1.41 -44.81 7.37
C LEU A 160 0.56 -45.59 6.37
N GLY A 161 -0.36 -46.45 6.83
CA GLY A 161 -1.25 -47.19 5.95
C GLY A 161 -0.50 -48.06 4.94
N LYS A 162 0.31 -49.01 5.41
CA LYS A 162 1.03 -49.99 4.58
C LYS A 162 1.96 -49.40 3.48
N GLY A 163 2.42 -48.15 3.63
CA GLY A 163 3.46 -47.52 2.80
C GLY A 163 4.90 -47.85 3.23
N VAL A 164 5.90 -47.31 2.52
CA VAL A 164 7.32 -47.34 2.92
C VAL A 164 7.63 -46.08 3.72
N LEU A 165 8.24 -46.21 4.91
CA LEU A 165 8.69 -45.06 5.70
C LEU A 165 9.99 -44.51 5.09
N SER A 166 9.89 -43.35 4.44
CA SER A 166 11.03 -42.64 3.86
C SER A 166 11.85 -41.94 4.95
N ARG A 167 13.12 -41.61 4.63
CA ARG A 167 13.95 -40.79 5.52
C ARG A 167 13.28 -39.45 5.84
N ASP A 168 12.78 -38.76 4.83
CA ASP A 168 12.27 -37.39 4.99
C ASP A 168 10.97 -37.41 5.81
N GLU A 169 10.08 -38.38 5.58
CA GLU A 169 8.84 -38.50 6.35
C GLU A 169 9.11 -38.82 7.84
N ALA A 170 10.05 -39.74 8.09
CA ALA A 170 10.44 -40.10 9.46
C ALA A 170 11.04 -38.88 10.20
N LEU A 171 11.96 -38.16 9.55
CA LEU A 171 12.65 -37.03 10.15
C LEU A 171 11.77 -35.79 10.27
N THR A 172 10.88 -35.52 9.30
CA THR A 172 9.86 -34.45 9.41
C THR A 172 8.95 -34.70 10.60
N ARG A 173 8.39 -35.91 10.75
CA ARG A 173 7.55 -36.27 11.91
C ARG A 173 8.30 -36.19 13.23
N LEU A 174 9.57 -36.63 13.25
CA LEU A 174 10.42 -36.52 14.43
C LEU A 174 10.67 -35.06 14.81
N ALA A 175 11.08 -34.23 13.86
CA ALA A 175 11.34 -32.81 14.07
C ALA A 175 10.08 -32.08 14.54
N ARG A 176 8.94 -32.27 13.87
CA ARG A 176 7.64 -31.69 14.27
C ARG A 176 7.28 -32.05 15.71
N ARG A 177 7.49 -33.30 16.12
CA ARG A 177 7.17 -33.75 17.47
C ARG A 177 8.16 -33.24 18.53
N ARG A 178 9.47 -33.31 18.27
CA ARG A 178 10.51 -32.89 19.22
C ARG A 178 10.51 -31.38 19.40
N LEU A 179 10.45 -30.65 18.30
CA LEU A 179 10.51 -29.18 18.27
C LEU A 179 9.13 -28.53 18.40
N ARG A 180 8.06 -29.33 18.42
CA ARG A 180 6.66 -28.86 18.48
C ARG A 180 6.30 -27.94 17.31
N LEU A 181 6.80 -28.28 16.12
CA LEU A 181 6.51 -27.58 14.86
C LEU A 181 5.14 -28.05 14.36
N GLY A 182 4.10 -27.33 14.76
CA GLY A 182 2.73 -27.56 14.32
C GLY A 182 1.89 -26.36 14.69
N ARG A 183 0.91 -26.01 13.86
CA ARG A 183 -0.03 -24.96 14.19
C ARG A 183 -0.79 -25.41 15.44
N ARG A 184 -0.85 -24.57 16.48
CA ARG A 184 -1.82 -24.75 17.57
C ARG A 184 -3.22 -24.44 17.03
N ASP A 185 -3.69 -25.21 16.06
CA ASP A 185 -5.10 -25.25 15.71
C ASP A 185 -5.72 -26.35 16.58
N THR A 186 -5.93 -26.02 17.85
CA THR A 186 -7.23 -26.37 18.41
C THR A 186 -8.19 -25.42 17.74
N ASP A 187 -8.99 -25.93 16.80
CA ASP A 187 -10.25 -25.29 16.48
C ASP A 187 -11.01 -24.99 17.79
N ALA A 188 -11.79 -23.91 17.81
CA ALA A 188 -12.61 -23.54 18.97
C ALA A 188 -13.67 -24.61 19.35
N LEU A 189 -13.65 -25.77 18.67
CA LEU A 189 -14.56 -26.90 18.80
C LEU A 189 -13.86 -28.24 19.11
N GLY A 190 -12.54 -28.29 19.27
CA GLY A 190 -11.82 -29.48 19.75
C GLY A 190 -11.84 -30.71 18.82
N GLY A 191 -11.90 -30.51 17.50
CA GLY A 191 -11.77 -31.55 16.49
C GLY A 191 -10.31 -31.88 16.16
N PRO A 192 -10.00 -33.13 15.72
CA PRO A 192 -8.66 -33.47 15.26
C PRO A 192 -8.36 -32.76 13.94
N ALA A 193 -7.24 -32.03 13.89
CA ALA A 193 -6.74 -31.39 12.68
C ALA A 193 -6.72 -32.39 11.51
N ALA A 194 -7.41 -32.03 10.43
CA ALA A 194 -7.43 -32.80 9.19
C ALA A 194 -6.00 -33.03 8.68
N HIS A 195 -5.75 -34.22 8.13
CA HIS A 195 -4.46 -34.67 7.60
C HIS A 195 -4.00 -33.79 6.41
N ASP A 196 -3.33 -32.68 6.70
CA ASP A 196 -2.56 -31.91 5.70
C ASP A 196 -1.49 -31.02 6.35
N ASP A 197 -0.71 -31.57 7.29
CA ASP A 197 0.55 -30.95 7.72
C ASP A 197 1.63 -31.41 6.74
N GLY A 198 1.89 -30.64 5.68
CA GLY A 198 2.72 -31.05 4.54
C GLY A 198 4.08 -31.67 4.84
N ASP A 199 4.62 -32.40 3.85
CA ASP A 199 5.83 -33.27 3.92
C ASP A 199 7.15 -32.57 4.33
N ARG A 200 7.19 -31.23 4.41
CA ARG A 200 8.43 -30.44 4.52
C ARG A 200 8.34 -29.37 5.61
N ILE A 201 9.48 -29.06 6.23
CA ILE A 201 9.63 -27.97 7.21
C ILE A 201 10.23 -26.76 6.49
N ASP A 202 9.41 -25.77 6.20
CA ASP A 202 9.84 -24.56 5.48
C ASP A 202 10.51 -23.52 6.41
N PRO A 203 11.20 -22.51 5.85
CA PRO A 203 11.80 -21.42 6.61
C PRO A 203 10.81 -20.66 7.51
N ILE A 204 9.57 -20.45 7.03
CA ILE A 204 8.52 -19.71 7.76
C ILE A 204 8.14 -20.44 9.04
N THR A 205 8.02 -21.77 8.99
CA THR A 205 7.73 -22.64 10.13
C THR A 205 8.83 -22.53 11.18
N LEU A 206 10.11 -22.48 10.77
CA LEU A 206 11.22 -22.29 11.71
C LEU A 206 11.26 -20.89 12.32
N PHE A 207 11.02 -19.82 11.55
CA PHE A 207 10.94 -18.47 12.12
C PHE A 207 9.80 -18.37 13.15
N ARG A 208 8.62 -18.90 12.84
CA ARG A 208 7.51 -18.97 13.80
C ARG A 208 7.89 -19.75 15.06
N TRP A 209 8.59 -20.87 14.90
CA TRP A 209 9.07 -21.68 16.02
C TRP A 209 10.05 -20.91 16.92
N THR A 210 10.93 -20.07 16.36
CA THR A 210 11.87 -19.26 17.16
C THR A 210 11.17 -18.27 18.10
N HIS A 211 9.94 -17.85 17.78
CA HIS A 211 9.13 -16.99 18.63
C HIS A 211 8.35 -17.73 19.71
N ILE A 212 8.23 -19.06 19.62
CA ILE A 212 7.59 -19.84 20.67
C ILE A 212 8.48 -19.76 21.93
N PRO A 213 7.96 -19.33 23.09
CA PRO A 213 8.76 -19.29 24.31
C PRO A 213 9.37 -20.65 24.64
N GLY A 214 10.70 -20.70 24.73
CA GLY A 214 11.46 -21.94 24.93
C GLY A 214 11.52 -22.87 23.72
N GLY A 215 11.04 -22.45 22.55
CA GLY A 215 11.10 -23.20 21.29
C GLY A 215 12.54 -23.62 20.94
N PRO A 216 13.47 -22.66 20.75
CA PRO A 216 14.89 -22.92 20.53
C PRO A 216 15.53 -23.90 21.52
N ASN A 217 15.16 -23.83 22.80
CA ASN A 217 15.68 -24.73 23.85
C ASN A 217 15.32 -26.19 23.58
N LEU A 218 14.18 -26.47 22.94
CA LEU A 218 13.78 -27.83 22.58
C LEU A 218 14.77 -28.55 21.67
N LEU A 219 15.48 -27.82 20.79
CA LEU A 219 16.55 -28.38 19.95
C LEU A 219 17.84 -28.54 20.76
N ARG A 220 18.18 -27.53 21.58
CA ARG A 220 19.41 -27.52 22.38
C ARG A 220 19.46 -28.65 23.41
N ASP A 221 18.32 -28.93 24.04
CA ASP A 221 18.15 -29.93 25.09
C ASP A 221 18.15 -31.38 24.56
N LEU A 222 18.17 -31.57 23.23
CA LEU A 222 18.30 -32.90 22.63
C LEU A 222 19.72 -33.46 22.85
N ARG A 223 19.81 -34.79 22.83
CA ARG A 223 21.08 -35.51 22.92
C ARG A 223 21.97 -35.14 21.73
N GLY A 224 23.28 -35.02 21.95
CA GLY A 224 24.24 -34.56 20.93
C GLY A 224 24.07 -35.16 19.52
N PRO A 225 24.00 -36.50 19.36
CA PRO A 225 23.78 -37.13 18.06
C PRO A 225 22.43 -36.80 17.41
N GLU A 226 21.37 -36.70 18.22
CA GLU A 226 20.01 -36.36 17.78
C GLU A 226 19.91 -34.89 17.38
N ARG A 227 20.51 -34.00 18.17
CA ARG A 227 20.62 -32.56 17.87
C ARG A 227 21.36 -32.32 16.55
N ALA A 228 22.56 -32.90 16.40
CA ALA A 228 23.36 -32.76 15.19
C ALA A 228 22.68 -33.37 13.96
N GLY A 229 21.97 -34.50 14.14
CA GLY A 229 21.19 -35.15 13.10
C GLY A 229 20.02 -34.30 12.61
N LEU A 230 19.21 -33.77 13.53
CA LEU A 230 18.09 -32.89 13.20
C LEU A 230 18.56 -31.54 12.64
N ALA A 231 19.65 -30.97 13.16
CA ALA A 231 20.23 -29.74 12.61
C ALA A 231 20.63 -29.92 11.14
N ARG A 232 21.28 -31.05 10.81
CA ARG A 232 21.63 -31.39 9.42
C ARG A 232 20.40 -31.58 8.53
N PHE A 233 19.37 -32.24 9.05
CA PHE A 233 18.12 -32.44 8.32
C PHE A 233 17.41 -31.10 8.02
N LEU A 234 17.28 -30.22 9.02
CA LEU A 234 16.67 -28.90 8.84
C LEU A 234 17.46 -28.02 7.86
N ALA A 235 18.78 -28.22 7.79
CA ALA A 235 19.71 -27.53 6.91
C ALA A 235 19.66 -27.99 5.43
N GLU A 236 18.91 -29.05 5.11
CA GLU A 236 18.78 -29.55 3.74
C GLU A 236 18.01 -28.53 2.86
N PRO A 237 18.40 -28.32 1.59
CA PRO A 237 17.68 -27.45 0.66
C PRO A 237 16.20 -27.82 0.53
N GLU A 238 15.91 -29.10 0.64
CA GLU A 238 14.55 -29.65 0.63
C GLU A 238 13.77 -29.35 1.92
N GLN A 239 14.40 -28.85 2.98
CA GLN A 239 13.71 -28.44 4.20
C GLN A 239 13.75 -26.92 4.33
N ALA A 240 14.47 -26.39 5.32
CA ALA A 240 14.60 -24.95 5.53
C ALA A 240 15.91 -24.39 4.95
N GLY A 241 16.76 -25.21 4.33
CA GLY A 241 17.95 -24.78 3.60
C GLY A 241 18.91 -23.91 4.41
N SER A 242 19.28 -22.76 3.84
CA SER A 242 20.13 -21.74 4.49
C SER A 242 19.55 -21.27 5.82
N THR A 243 18.24 -21.09 5.91
CA THR A 243 17.55 -20.71 7.14
C THR A 243 17.68 -21.77 8.22
N GLY A 244 17.52 -23.05 7.87
CA GLY A 244 17.78 -24.15 8.80
C GLY A 244 19.22 -24.14 9.34
N LYS A 245 20.20 -23.95 8.46
CA LYS A 245 21.63 -23.86 8.84
C LYS A 245 21.89 -22.73 9.83
N ILE A 246 21.44 -21.52 9.52
CA ILE A 246 21.70 -20.35 10.38
C ILE A 246 20.94 -20.44 11.70
N ILE A 247 19.66 -20.83 11.68
CA ILE A 247 18.87 -20.96 12.92
C ILE A 247 19.48 -22.00 13.86
N THR A 248 19.92 -23.14 13.35
CA THR A 248 20.56 -24.18 14.19
C THR A 248 21.87 -23.68 14.81
N ALA A 249 22.70 -22.95 14.04
CA ALA A 249 23.90 -22.31 14.56
C ALA A 249 23.60 -21.26 15.65
N LEU A 250 22.58 -20.42 15.46
CA LEU A 250 22.12 -19.47 16.46
C LEU A 250 21.60 -20.16 17.73
N VAL A 251 20.89 -21.29 17.60
CA VAL A 251 20.42 -22.07 18.75
C VAL A 251 21.59 -22.61 19.56
N ASP A 252 22.62 -23.15 18.89
CA ASP A 252 23.84 -23.66 19.52
C ASP A 252 24.64 -22.53 20.21
N ALA A 253 24.61 -21.31 19.66
CA ALA A 253 25.22 -20.11 20.23
C ALA A 253 24.35 -19.39 21.30
N ASP A 254 23.23 -19.97 21.70
CA ASP A 254 22.24 -19.39 22.63
C ASP A 254 21.53 -18.11 22.17
N HIS A 255 21.48 -17.88 20.86
CA HIS A 255 20.84 -16.74 20.21
C HIS A 255 19.61 -17.13 19.37
N GLY A 256 19.08 -18.35 19.53
CA GLY A 256 17.99 -18.87 18.69
C GLY A 256 16.69 -18.05 18.72
N VAL A 257 16.40 -17.36 19.83
CA VAL A 257 15.22 -16.47 19.95
C VAL A 257 15.34 -15.20 19.11
N ASP A 258 16.57 -14.80 18.78
CA ASP A 258 16.87 -13.60 17.99
C ASP A 258 16.87 -13.88 16.48
N ALA A 259 16.55 -15.10 16.04
CA ALA A 259 16.72 -15.53 14.65
C ALA A 259 16.06 -14.60 13.62
N ALA A 260 14.79 -14.24 13.81
CA ALA A 260 14.10 -13.32 12.88
C ALA A 260 14.71 -11.91 12.90
N ALA A 261 15.08 -11.41 14.08
CA ALA A 261 15.70 -10.09 14.23
C ALA A 261 17.09 -10.06 13.57
N TYR A 262 17.90 -11.09 13.81
CA TYR A 262 19.20 -11.28 13.18
C TYR A 262 19.07 -11.39 11.65
N ALA A 263 18.04 -12.07 11.14
CA ALA A 263 17.78 -12.16 9.71
C ALA A 263 17.52 -10.78 9.07
N VAL A 264 16.73 -9.92 9.73
CA VAL A 264 16.52 -8.53 9.26
C VAL A 264 17.84 -7.75 9.20
N VAL A 265 18.72 -7.92 10.19
CA VAL A 265 20.04 -7.29 10.18
C VAL A 265 20.94 -7.87 9.08
N CYS A 266 20.89 -9.18 8.84
CA CYS A 266 21.59 -9.81 7.73
C CYS A 266 21.09 -9.31 6.37
N ALA A 267 19.79 -9.10 6.20
CA ALA A 267 19.22 -8.52 4.98
C ALA A 267 19.78 -7.12 4.73
N ALA A 268 19.87 -6.28 5.78
CA ALA A 268 20.50 -4.97 5.68
C ALA A 268 21.99 -5.05 5.30
N LEU A 269 22.76 -5.91 5.98
CA LEU A 269 24.21 -6.02 5.82
C LEU A 269 24.67 -6.66 4.50
N TRP A 270 23.95 -7.66 3.99
CA TRP A 270 24.35 -8.43 2.80
C TRP A 270 23.42 -8.23 1.59
N GLY A 271 22.22 -7.66 1.78
CA GLY A 271 21.25 -7.44 0.71
C GLY A 271 21.15 -6.00 0.22
N HIS A 272 21.12 -5.03 1.14
CA HIS A 272 20.77 -3.63 0.81
C HIS A 272 21.93 -2.64 0.88
N ALA A 273 22.91 -2.87 1.76
CA ALA A 273 24.00 -1.91 1.97
C ALA A 273 25.06 -1.95 0.85
N GLU A 274 25.50 -0.77 0.43
CA GLU A 274 26.67 -0.63 -0.46
C GLU A 274 27.98 -0.98 0.27
N ALA A 275 28.97 -1.46 -0.48
CA ALA A 275 30.24 -1.90 0.07
C ALA A 275 31.06 -0.73 0.65
N ASP A 276 31.21 -0.73 1.98
CA ASP A 276 32.01 0.23 2.74
C ASP A 276 32.86 -0.46 3.81
N HIS A 277 33.95 0.18 4.25
CA HIS A 277 34.84 -0.32 5.28
C HIS A 277 34.13 -0.58 6.61
N ASP A 278 33.20 0.29 7.01
CA ASP A 278 32.43 0.10 8.23
C ASP A 278 31.38 -1.02 8.08
N LEU A 279 30.88 -1.26 6.86
CA LEU A 279 30.04 -2.43 6.56
C LEU A 279 30.79 -3.73 6.82
N TYR A 280 32.02 -3.88 6.32
CA TYR A 280 32.82 -5.10 6.54
C TYR A 280 33.13 -5.34 8.02
N ARG A 281 33.38 -4.26 8.80
CA ARG A 281 33.53 -4.37 10.26
C ARG A 281 32.26 -4.85 10.94
N ALA A 282 31.09 -4.37 10.49
CA ALA A 282 29.80 -4.80 11.03
C ALA A 282 29.48 -6.25 10.65
N ARG A 283 29.76 -6.68 9.40
CA ARG A 283 29.65 -8.07 8.95
C ARG A 283 30.48 -9.00 9.83
N GLY A 284 31.76 -8.68 10.09
CA GLY A 284 32.61 -9.49 10.96
C GLY A 284 32.11 -9.60 12.41
N ARG A 285 31.40 -8.59 12.95
CA ARG A 285 30.73 -8.68 14.26
C ARG A 285 29.47 -9.53 14.21
N ALA A 286 28.67 -9.41 13.14
CA ALA A 286 27.49 -10.22 12.91
C ALA A 286 27.84 -11.71 12.68
N GLU A 287 28.94 -12.03 12.01
CA GLU A 287 29.43 -13.41 11.84
C GLU A 287 29.77 -14.06 13.18
N ARG A 288 30.43 -13.33 14.09
CA ARG A 288 30.75 -13.79 15.45
C ARG A 288 29.50 -14.07 16.29
N TRP A 289 28.34 -13.54 15.91
CA TRP A 289 27.07 -13.83 16.58
C TRP A 289 26.62 -15.27 16.40
N LEU A 290 27.16 -16.00 15.40
CA LEU A 290 26.92 -17.43 15.17
C LEU A 290 27.76 -18.34 16.08
N GLY A 291 28.62 -17.78 16.93
CA GLY A 291 29.53 -18.53 17.81
C GLY A 291 30.89 -18.85 17.20
N ASP A 292 31.68 -19.66 17.90
CA ASP A 292 33.09 -19.94 17.56
C ASP A 292 33.27 -20.82 16.31
N GLN A 293 32.23 -21.56 15.91
CA GLN A 293 32.23 -22.42 14.73
C GLN A 293 31.05 -22.07 13.80
N PRO A 294 31.23 -21.11 12.88
CA PRO A 294 30.18 -20.77 11.92
C PRO A 294 29.93 -21.93 10.94
N PRO A 295 28.73 -22.02 10.35
CA PRO A 295 28.33 -23.13 9.48
C PRO A 295 29.07 -23.16 8.13
N ALA A 296 29.75 -22.07 7.77
CA ALA A 296 30.63 -21.95 6.61
C ALA A 296 31.68 -20.84 6.87
N GLN A 297 32.61 -20.63 5.94
CA GLN A 297 33.64 -19.60 6.04
C GLN A 297 33.78 -18.83 4.71
N GLY A 298 34.20 -17.57 4.78
CA GLY A 298 34.42 -16.71 3.60
C GLY A 298 33.15 -16.55 2.75
N ASP A 299 33.30 -16.57 1.43
CA ASP A 299 32.22 -16.33 0.46
C ASP A 299 31.02 -17.29 0.61
N ASP A 300 31.23 -18.49 1.15
CA ASP A 300 30.14 -19.44 1.41
C ASP A 300 29.26 -18.99 2.57
N LEU A 301 29.85 -18.38 3.60
CA LEU A 301 29.11 -17.81 4.72
C LEU A 301 28.32 -16.58 4.29
N ASP A 302 28.92 -15.73 3.45
CA ASP A 302 28.25 -14.55 2.89
C ASP A 302 27.00 -14.94 2.09
N ARG A 303 27.09 -15.97 1.24
CA ARG A 303 25.93 -16.48 0.49
C ARG A 303 24.85 -17.06 1.40
N LEU A 304 25.23 -17.75 2.48
CA LEU A 304 24.28 -18.27 3.45
C LEU A 304 23.55 -17.15 4.21
N LEU A 305 24.28 -16.13 4.67
CA LEU A 305 23.72 -14.99 5.40
C LEU A 305 22.84 -14.10 4.52
N ALA A 306 23.21 -13.91 3.25
CA ALA A 306 22.37 -13.21 2.28
C ALA A 306 21.03 -13.93 2.07
N SER A 307 21.07 -15.25 1.81
CA SER A 307 19.86 -16.06 1.59
C SER A 307 18.97 -16.16 2.85
N PHE A 308 19.59 -16.29 4.03
CA PHE A 308 18.89 -16.26 5.31
C PHE A 308 18.24 -14.89 5.56
N GLY A 309 18.95 -13.80 5.28
CA GLY A 309 18.45 -12.44 5.38
C GLY A 309 17.23 -12.22 4.50
N GLN A 310 17.28 -12.61 3.22
CA GLN A 310 16.16 -12.52 2.29
C GLN A 310 14.92 -13.28 2.81
N SER A 311 15.11 -14.50 3.33
CA SER A 311 14.00 -15.31 3.87
C SER A 311 13.37 -14.67 5.11
N GLY A 312 14.19 -14.12 6.01
CA GLY A 312 13.71 -13.44 7.21
C GLY A 312 13.04 -12.11 6.91
N GLU A 313 13.57 -11.33 5.97
CA GLU A 313 12.94 -10.10 5.49
C GLU A 313 11.56 -10.41 4.90
N ALA A 314 11.44 -11.40 4.03
CA ALA A 314 10.15 -11.79 3.44
C ALA A 314 9.14 -12.24 4.53
N TYR A 315 9.60 -12.98 5.53
CA TYR A 315 8.78 -13.39 6.67
C TYR A 315 8.27 -12.20 7.48
N VAL A 316 9.16 -11.27 7.87
CA VAL A 316 8.80 -10.10 8.68
C VAL A 316 7.95 -9.11 7.88
N ARG A 317 8.27 -8.86 6.61
CA ARG A 317 7.45 -8.05 5.71
C ARG A 317 6.04 -8.60 5.62
N GLY A 318 5.89 -9.92 5.43
CA GLY A 318 4.58 -10.56 5.43
C GLY A 318 3.81 -10.41 6.75
N LEU A 319 4.47 -10.30 7.91
CA LEU A 319 3.79 -9.98 9.17
C LEU A 319 3.28 -8.53 9.20
N VAL A 320 4.10 -7.58 8.72
CA VAL A 320 3.74 -6.16 8.63
C VAL A 320 2.57 -5.95 7.67
N ASP A 321 2.64 -6.52 6.47
CA ASP A 321 1.61 -6.39 5.43
C ASP A 321 0.25 -6.95 5.87
N ARG A 322 0.23 -7.97 6.75
CA ARG A 322 -0.99 -8.54 7.34
C ARG A 322 -1.45 -7.84 8.62
N GLY A 323 -0.76 -6.78 9.06
CA GLY A 323 -1.07 -6.06 10.30
C GLY A 323 -0.82 -6.86 11.58
N GLU A 324 0.06 -7.88 11.54
CA GLU A 324 0.41 -8.72 12.70
C GLU A 324 1.46 -8.03 13.62
N HIS A 325 1.22 -6.77 13.99
CA HIS A 325 2.14 -5.92 14.77
C HIS A 325 2.65 -6.57 16.06
N ARG A 326 1.81 -7.36 16.74
CA ARG A 326 2.19 -8.10 17.96
C ARG A 326 3.37 -9.05 17.76
N LEU A 327 3.58 -9.54 16.53
CA LEU A 327 4.70 -10.40 16.18
C LEU A 327 5.82 -9.60 15.49
N ALA A 328 5.49 -8.63 14.65
CA ALA A 328 6.49 -7.85 13.90
C ALA A 328 7.27 -6.85 14.78
N ASP A 329 6.59 -6.08 15.63
CA ASP A 329 7.21 -4.96 16.37
C ASP A 329 8.32 -5.42 17.33
N PRO A 330 8.17 -6.52 18.10
CA PRO A 330 9.26 -7.03 18.94
C PRO A 330 10.49 -7.46 18.12
N VAL A 331 10.27 -8.02 16.93
CA VAL A 331 11.36 -8.44 16.02
C VAL A 331 12.10 -7.23 15.48
N LEU A 332 11.39 -6.20 15.01
CA LEU A 332 12.00 -4.97 14.50
C LEU A 332 12.72 -4.19 15.61
N SER A 333 12.14 -4.12 16.81
CA SER A 333 12.77 -3.51 17.99
C SER A 333 14.07 -4.24 18.37
N ARG A 334 14.04 -5.58 18.40
CA ARG A 334 15.24 -6.39 18.67
C ARG A 334 16.27 -6.25 17.55
N ALA A 335 15.86 -6.18 16.29
CA ALA A 335 16.76 -5.96 15.16
C ALA A 335 17.47 -4.60 15.28
N ALA A 336 16.77 -3.53 15.68
CA ALA A 336 17.38 -2.23 15.93
C ALA A 336 18.44 -2.25 17.07
N GLN A 337 18.21 -3.06 18.12
CA GLN A 337 19.22 -3.28 19.16
C GLN A 337 20.45 -4.01 18.61
N LEU A 338 20.26 -5.05 17.80
CA LEU A 338 21.35 -5.78 17.16
C LEU A 338 22.13 -4.89 16.17
N VAL A 339 21.46 -4.02 15.43
CA VAL A 339 22.12 -2.99 14.58
C VAL A 339 23.08 -2.14 15.42
N THR A 340 22.64 -1.67 16.59
CA THR A 340 23.48 -0.87 17.48
C THR A 340 24.66 -1.69 18.01
N GLN A 341 24.40 -2.93 18.44
CA GLN A 341 25.42 -3.84 18.96
C GLN A 341 26.48 -4.21 17.91
N PHE A 342 26.07 -4.37 16.66
CA PHE A 342 26.98 -4.67 15.55
C PHE A 342 27.54 -3.43 14.88
N GLY A 343 27.19 -2.21 15.31
CA GLY A 343 27.62 -0.98 14.65
C GLY A 343 27.26 -0.96 13.16
N ALA A 344 26.03 -1.38 12.82
CA ALA A 344 25.54 -1.56 11.47
C ALA A 344 24.60 -0.42 11.02
N GLN A 345 24.73 0.78 11.60
CA GLN A 345 23.80 1.90 11.37
C GLN A 345 23.73 2.30 9.89
N THR A 346 24.87 2.35 9.20
CA THR A 346 24.92 2.65 7.76
C THR A 346 24.15 1.63 6.93
N ALA A 347 24.24 0.34 7.29
CA ALA A 347 23.48 -0.71 6.60
C ALA A 347 21.98 -0.64 6.93
N ALA A 348 21.63 -0.34 8.17
CA ALA A 348 20.25 -0.17 8.61
C ALA A 348 19.54 0.98 7.88
N ALA A 349 20.26 2.02 7.48
CA ALA A 349 19.74 3.12 6.66
C ALA A 349 19.27 2.68 5.25
N ALA A 350 19.77 1.57 4.72
CA ALA A 350 19.31 1.02 3.44
C ALA A 350 18.10 0.07 3.59
N SER A 351 17.84 -0.42 4.80
CA SER A 351 16.80 -1.44 5.06
C SER A 351 15.40 -0.96 4.67
N PRO A 352 14.55 -1.82 4.07
CA PRO A 352 13.15 -1.50 3.78
C PRO A 352 12.17 -1.85 4.93
N LEU A 353 12.68 -2.39 6.05
CA LEU A 353 11.87 -2.80 7.21
C LEU A 353 12.19 -2.02 8.49
N LEU A 354 13.42 -1.52 8.65
CA LEU A 354 13.85 -0.86 9.88
C LEU A 354 13.50 0.63 9.88
N ALA A 355 13.16 1.17 11.04
CA ALA A 355 12.87 2.60 11.22
C ALA A 355 14.03 3.50 10.76
N ALA A 356 15.28 3.10 11.00
CA ALA A 356 16.46 3.82 10.50
C ALA A 356 16.48 3.95 8.97
N GLY A 357 15.96 2.95 8.25
CA GLY A 357 15.86 2.99 6.79
C GLY A 357 14.73 3.88 6.29
N LEU A 358 13.63 3.98 7.04
CA LEU A 358 12.57 4.95 6.79
C LEU A 358 13.07 6.38 7.04
N ASP A 359 13.75 6.62 8.16
CA ASP A 359 14.30 7.93 8.50
C ASP A 359 15.32 8.41 7.45
N ALA A 360 16.21 7.52 6.99
CA ALA A 360 17.16 7.83 5.93
C ALA A 360 16.47 8.21 4.61
N ARG A 361 15.36 7.54 4.26
CA ARG A 361 14.55 7.89 3.08
C ARG A 361 13.86 9.25 3.23
N PHE A 362 13.39 9.59 4.43
CA PHE A 362 12.87 10.93 4.72
C PHE A 362 13.96 12.00 4.57
N THR A 363 15.15 11.79 5.13
CA THR A 363 16.30 12.70 4.93
C THR A 363 16.64 12.84 3.44
N ALA A 364 16.65 11.74 2.69
CA ALA A 364 16.91 11.75 1.25
C ALA A 364 15.83 12.52 0.48
N ALA A 365 14.56 12.36 0.84
CA ALA A 365 13.46 13.15 0.30
C ALA A 365 13.62 14.65 0.60
N GLY A 366 14.06 15.01 1.81
CA GLY A 366 14.39 16.39 2.15
C GLY A 366 15.47 16.99 1.26
N ARG A 367 16.55 16.24 0.99
CA ARG A 367 17.60 16.65 0.05
C ARG A 367 17.10 16.75 -1.40
N ALA A 368 16.27 15.79 -1.83
CA ALA A 368 15.66 15.80 -3.15
C ALA A 368 14.74 17.01 -3.34
N LEU A 369 13.92 17.34 -2.33
CA LEU A 369 13.08 18.55 -2.31
C LEU A 369 13.91 19.82 -2.24
N ALA A 370 15.07 19.77 -1.60
CA ALA A 370 15.93 20.93 -1.49
C ALA A 370 16.53 21.33 -2.85
N ASP A 371 17.24 20.40 -3.49
CA ASP A 371 18.12 20.72 -4.61
C ASP A 371 18.00 19.70 -5.78
N GLY A 372 17.20 18.65 -5.62
CA GLY A 372 16.99 17.62 -6.65
C GLY A 372 16.01 18.05 -7.76
N GLY A 373 16.09 17.40 -8.91
CA GLY A 373 15.14 17.55 -10.02
C GLY A 373 13.79 16.86 -9.73
N PRO A 374 12.78 17.03 -10.62
CA PRO A 374 11.46 16.43 -10.45
C PRO A 374 11.51 14.90 -10.35
N GLU A 375 12.32 14.24 -11.19
CA GLU A 375 12.49 12.78 -11.18
C GLU A 375 13.08 12.27 -9.86
N THR A 376 14.06 12.98 -9.30
CA THR A 376 14.65 12.64 -7.99
C THR A 376 13.64 12.75 -6.86
N VAL A 377 12.75 13.75 -6.91
CA VAL A 377 11.66 13.90 -5.92
C VAL A 377 10.66 12.76 -6.05
N THR A 378 10.22 12.44 -7.27
CA THR A 378 9.30 11.31 -7.51
C THR A 378 9.91 10.00 -7.03
N ALA A 379 11.17 9.70 -7.37
CA ALA A 379 11.86 8.51 -6.91
C ALA A 379 11.95 8.44 -5.37
N ALA A 380 12.20 9.57 -4.70
CA ALA A 380 12.24 9.63 -3.23
C ALA A 380 10.86 9.38 -2.60
N ILE A 381 9.78 9.90 -3.20
CA ILE A 381 8.39 9.64 -2.77
C ILE A 381 8.04 8.17 -2.96
N THR A 382 8.38 7.56 -4.10
CA THR A 382 8.15 6.14 -4.36
C THR A 382 8.90 5.27 -3.36
N ALA A 383 10.18 5.56 -3.11
CA ALA A 383 10.98 4.83 -2.13
C ALA A 383 10.41 4.92 -0.69
N LEU A 384 9.80 6.05 -0.34
CA LEU A 384 9.07 6.20 0.93
C LEU A 384 7.80 5.36 0.97
N ALA A 385 7.01 5.37 -0.11
CA ALA A 385 5.74 4.64 -0.19
C ALA A 385 5.92 3.11 -0.21
N GLU A 386 7.02 2.62 -0.79
CA GLU A 386 7.37 1.18 -0.85
C GLU A 386 7.94 0.63 0.46
N HIS A 387 8.29 1.49 1.41
CA HIS A 387 8.84 1.06 2.69
C HIS A 387 7.77 0.30 3.51
N ALA A 388 8.12 -0.81 4.16
CA ALA A 388 7.13 -1.66 4.83
C ALA A 388 6.37 -0.94 5.96
N LEU A 389 7.04 0.00 6.64
CA LEU A 389 6.46 0.84 7.69
C LEU A 389 5.63 2.03 7.15
N ALA A 390 5.48 2.18 5.83
CA ALA A 390 4.71 3.27 5.25
C ALA A 390 3.23 3.19 5.63
N VAL A 391 2.68 1.99 5.87
CA VAL A 391 1.23 1.75 6.08
C VAL A 391 0.68 2.36 7.38
N ASP A 392 1.55 2.72 8.33
CA ASP A 392 1.15 3.41 9.56
C ASP A 392 0.55 4.80 9.26
N GLY A 393 -0.57 5.15 9.91
CA GLY A 393 -1.32 6.38 9.60
C GLY A 393 -0.51 7.67 9.83
N ALA A 394 0.33 7.72 10.86
CA ALA A 394 1.18 8.89 11.10
C ALA A 394 2.30 9.00 10.05
N THR A 395 2.82 7.85 9.61
CA THR A 395 3.81 7.78 8.54
C THR A 395 3.21 8.16 7.19
N GLN A 396 1.99 7.70 6.86
CA GLN A 396 1.26 8.11 5.66
C GLN A 396 1.08 9.63 5.59
N ALA A 397 0.64 10.26 6.68
CA ALA A 397 0.52 11.72 6.74
C ALA A 397 1.87 12.42 6.48
N ARG A 398 2.97 11.88 7.02
CA ARG A 398 4.32 12.42 6.80
C ARG A 398 4.79 12.25 5.34
N ILE A 399 4.49 11.11 4.71
CA ILE A 399 4.74 10.88 3.27
C ILE A 399 3.90 11.83 2.42
N GLU A 400 2.64 12.07 2.78
CA GLU A 400 1.79 12.98 2.02
C GLU A 400 2.26 14.43 2.09
N ARG A 401 2.86 14.87 3.21
CA ARG A 401 3.56 16.16 3.26
C ARG A 401 4.72 16.25 2.27
N VAL A 402 5.50 15.17 2.09
CA VAL A 402 6.57 15.12 1.08
C VAL A 402 5.99 15.26 -0.33
N ARG A 403 4.88 14.57 -0.62
CA ARG A 403 4.17 14.67 -1.90
C ARG A 403 3.63 16.08 -2.17
N MET A 404 3.01 16.70 -1.17
CA MET A 404 2.54 18.09 -1.27
C MET A 404 3.69 19.07 -1.50
N ALA A 405 4.84 18.88 -0.84
CA ALA A 405 6.02 19.69 -1.11
C ALA A 405 6.53 19.52 -2.54
N GLY A 406 6.52 18.28 -3.07
CA GLY A 406 6.85 17.99 -4.46
C GLY A 406 5.90 18.69 -5.45
N ARG A 407 4.59 18.64 -5.19
CA ARG A 407 3.55 19.36 -5.95
C ARG A 407 3.81 20.88 -5.96
N LEU A 408 4.07 21.49 -4.81
CA LEU A 408 4.37 22.91 -4.70
C LEU A 408 5.65 23.31 -5.44
N ARG A 409 6.71 22.48 -5.41
CA ARG A 409 7.92 22.72 -6.21
C ARG A 409 7.63 22.72 -7.70
N ARG A 410 6.79 21.80 -8.17
CA ARG A 410 6.37 21.75 -9.58
C ARG A 410 5.61 23.01 -9.99
N TRP A 411 4.69 23.46 -9.14
CA TRP A 411 3.97 24.72 -9.34
C TRP A 411 4.92 25.93 -9.37
N LEU A 412 5.87 26.03 -8.44
CA LEU A 412 6.87 27.12 -8.45
C LEU A 412 7.75 27.07 -9.71
N ALA A 413 8.10 25.88 -10.19
CA ALA A 413 8.90 25.68 -11.39
C ALA A 413 8.16 26.09 -12.67
N SER A 414 6.82 26.05 -12.70
CA SER A 414 6.05 26.56 -13.84
C SER A 414 5.97 28.09 -13.91
N GLN A 415 6.60 28.81 -12.95
CA GLN A 415 6.64 30.27 -12.89
C GLN A 415 5.23 30.91 -13.01
N PRO A 416 4.36 30.72 -12.01
CA PRO A 416 2.97 31.13 -12.08
C PRO A 416 2.85 32.64 -12.33
N GLU A 417 2.05 33.00 -13.33
CA GLU A 417 1.77 34.40 -13.69
C GLU A 417 1.07 35.12 -12.53
N VAL A 418 1.40 36.38 -12.31
CA VAL A 418 0.86 37.18 -11.19
C VAL A 418 -0.31 38.08 -11.64
N ASP A 419 -0.50 38.26 -12.94
CA ASP A 419 -1.57 39.11 -13.45
C ASP A 419 -2.95 38.48 -13.24
N ILE A 420 -3.94 39.35 -12.99
CA ILE A 420 -5.35 38.99 -12.82
C ILE A 420 -6.16 39.99 -13.64
N ALA A 421 -6.80 39.48 -14.70
CA ALA A 421 -7.47 40.32 -15.68
C ALA A 421 -8.76 40.95 -15.13
N SER A 422 -9.46 40.24 -14.25
CA SER A 422 -10.71 40.70 -13.62
C SER A 422 -10.97 39.98 -12.29
N VAL A 423 -11.94 40.47 -11.51
CA VAL A 423 -12.37 39.80 -10.27
C VAL A 423 -12.88 38.38 -10.55
N ALA A 424 -13.60 38.18 -11.65
CA ALA A 424 -14.10 36.86 -12.06
C ALA A 424 -12.95 35.91 -12.43
N ASP A 425 -11.96 36.40 -13.17
CA ASP A 425 -10.75 35.65 -13.53
C ASP A 425 -9.97 35.22 -12.28
N GLY A 426 -9.82 36.12 -11.28
CA GLY A 426 -9.20 35.78 -10.01
C GLY A 426 -9.95 34.67 -9.25
N ALA A 427 -11.28 34.77 -9.16
CA ALA A 427 -12.11 33.76 -8.49
C ALA A 427 -12.07 32.40 -9.21
N ASP A 428 -12.15 32.38 -10.54
CA ASP A 428 -12.03 31.16 -11.34
C ASP A 428 -10.64 30.53 -11.20
N ARG A 429 -9.58 31.34 -11.17
CA ARG A 429 -8.21 30.87 -10.94
C ARG A 429 -8.01 30.31 -9.53
N GLN A 430 -8.68 30.87 -8.53
CA GLN A 430 -8.68 30.33 -7.18
C GLN A 430 -9.27 28.91 -7.12
N ILE A 431 -10.34 28.62 -7.87
CA ILE A 431 -10.91 27.27 -7.95
C ILE A 431 -10.05 26.32 -8.77
N ARG A 432 -9.60 26.76 -9.96
CA ARG A 432 -8.87 25.89 -10.90
C ARG A 432 -7.44 25.58 -10.49
N GLU A 433 -6.78 26.48 -9.75
CA GLU A 433 -5.34 26.38 -9.48
C GLU A 433 -4.98 26.69 -8.03
N LEU A 434 -5.32 27.87 -7.52
CA LEU A 434 -4.70 28.38 -6.29
C LEU A 434 -5.25 27.71 -5.02
N GLY A 435 -6.47 27.20 -5.04
CA GLY A 435 -7.02 26.36 -3.95
C GLY A 435 -6.25 25.05 -3.78
N TRP A 436 -5.70 24.49 -4.86
CA TRP A 436 -4.81 23.32 -4.81
C TRP A 436 -3.45 23.68 -4.20
N VAL A 437 -2.95 24.88 -4.49
CA VAL A 437 -1.73 25.41 -3.85
C VAL A 437 -1.96 25.60 -2.35
N ASP A 438 -3.09 26.20 -1.97
CA ASP A 438 -3.47 26.42 -0.57
C ASP A 438 -3.59 25.08 0.17
N ARG A 439 -4.25 24.08 -0.43
CA ARG A 439 -4.31 22.70 0.09
C ARG A 439 -2.91 22.16 0.38
N ALA A 440 -2.03 22.16 -0.60
CA ALA A 440 -0.69 21.60 -0.43
C ALA A 440 0.13 22.38 0.62
N LEU A 441 -0.05 23.70 0.70
CA LEU A 441 0.61 24.54 1.71
C LEU A 441 0.11 24.25 3.14
N GLU A 442 -1.20 24.02 3.31
CA GLU A 442 -1.80 23.67 4.60
C GLU A 442 -1.22 22.37 5.17
N HIS A 443 -0.97 21.37 4.33
CA HIS A 443 -0.29 20.12 4.72
C HIS A 443 1.12 20.38 5.27
N LEU A 444 1.90 21.25 4.64
CA LEU A 444 3.25 21.60 5.09
C LEU A 444 3.22 22.34 6.43
N ASP A 445 2.35 23.34 6.57
CA ASP A 445 2.27 24.18 7.77
C ASP A 445 1.62 23.46 8.97
N ALA A 446 0.80 22.42 8.76
CA ALA A 446 0.15 21.67 9.84
C ALA A 446 1.10 20.73 10.60
N GLY A 447 2.06 20.10 9.91
CA GLY A 447 2.76 18.93 10.45
C GLY A 447 4.23 19.11 10.79
N GLY A 448 4.94 20.02 10.11
CA GLY A 448 6.40 20.13 10.21
C GLY A 448 7.12 18.78 10.03
N ASP A 449 8.38 18.73 10.45
CA ASP A 449 9.14 17.48 10.50
C ASP A 449 10.25 17.54 11.56
N ALA A 450 10.65 16.39 12.10
CA ALA A 450 11.77 16.26 13.03
C ALA A 450 13.12 16.12 12.31
N ASP A 451 13.11 15.72 11.04
CA ASP A 451 14.30 15.69 10.20
C ASP A 451 14.65 17.10 9.70
N ASP A 452 15.88 17.54 9.98
CA ASP A 452 16.34 18.90 9.64
C ASP A 452 16.35 19.15 8.13
N ALA A 453 16.65 18.16 7.29
CA ALA A 453 16.70 18.34 5.84
C ALA A 453 15.30 18.61 5.28
N LEU A 454 14.30 17.84 5.73
CA LEU A 454 12.89 18.05 5.39
C LEU A 454 12.36 19.37 5.95
N ALA A 455 12.59 19.65 7.24
CA ALA A 455 12.09 20.86 7.88
C ALA A 455 12.61 22.14 7.18
N ASN A 456 13.88 22.16 6.78
CA ASN A 456 14.48 23.25 6.02
C ASN A 456 13.90 23.35 4.60
N ALA A 457 13.71 22.22 3.90
CA ALA A 457 13.09 22.19 2.58
C ALA A 457 11.65 22.74 2.62
N TYR A 458 10.81 22.28 3.55
CA TYR A 458 9.45 22.76 3.74
C TYR A 458 9.40 24.25 4.05
N SER A 459 10.28 24.74 4.93
CA SER A 459 10.34 26.15 5.28
C SER A 459 10.65 27.04 4.08
N ARG A 460 11.61 26.64 3.23
CA ARG A 460 11.97 27.36 2.00
C ARG A 460 10.86 27.35 0.96
N ILE A 461 10.28 26.17 0.69
CA ILE A 461 9.19 26.01 -0.28
C ILE A 461 7.97 26.83 0.17
N GLY A 462 7.57 26.68 1.44
CA GLY A 462 6.44 27.40 2.01
C GLY A 462 6.60 28.92 1.92
N GLU A 463 7.80 29.46 2.16
CA GLU A 463 8.01 30.91 2.04
C GLU A 463 7.93 31.41 0.60
N GLN A 464 8.49 30.67 -0.36
CA GLN A 464 8.37 31.00 -1.79
C GLN A 464 6.91 31.02 -2.25
N VAL A 465 6.13 30.01 -1.84
CA VAL A 465 4.70 29.92 -2.14
C VAL A 465 3.95 31.10 -1.53
N ARG A 466 4.14 31.37 -0.23
CA ARG A 466 3.48 32.51 0.44
C ARG A 466 3.82 33.85 -0.20
N SER A 467 5.08 34.07 -0.58
CA SER A 467 5.48 35.29 -1.28
C SER A 467 4.70 35.46 -2.59
N LYS A 468 4.58 34.39 -3.38
CA LYS A 468 3.81 34.41 -4.62
C LYS A 468 2.30 34.61 -4.37
N ARG A 469 1.75 33.99 -3.32
CA ARG A 469 0.34 34.20 -2.92
C ARG A 469 0.07 35.66 -2.51
N ARG A 470 0.93 36.27 -1.70
CA ARG A 470 0.84 37.69 -1.34
C ARG A 470 0.85 38.62 -2.55
N GLU A 471 1.68 38.33 -3.56
CA GLU A 471 1.69 39.08 -4.82
C GLU A 471 0.33 38.99 -5.55
N LEU A 472 -0.23 37.78 -5.66
CA LEU A 472 -1.53 37.51 -6.30
C LEU A 472 -2.69 38.18 -5.55
N ASP A 473 -2.75 38.05 -4.23
CA ASP A 473 -3.79 38.69 -3.40
C ASP A 473 -3.72 40.21 -3.47
N ARG A 474 -2.52 40.79 -3.59
CA ARG A 474 -2.34 42.23 -3.77
C ARG A 474 -2.94 42.70 -5.10
N VAL A 475 -2.63 42.01 -6.20
CA VAL A 475 -3.20 42.35 -7.52
C VAL A 475 -4.71 42.15 -7.53
N PHE A 476 -5.19 41.04 -6.97
CA PHE A 476 -6.61 40.75 -6.86
C PHE A 476 -7.37 41.81 -6.06
N SER A 477 -6.89 42.16 -4.87
CA SER A 477 -7.56 43.13 -4.01
C SER A 477 -7.59 44.54 -4.61
N GLU A 478 -6.57 44.93 -5.38
CA GLU A 478 -6.55 46.17 -6.16
C GLU A 478 -7.64 46.15 -7.27
N ARG A 479 -7.81 45.01 -7.98
CA ARG A 479 -8.91 44.83 -8.95
C ARG A 479 -10.28 44.83 -8.27
N LEU A 480 -10.38 44.19 -7.10
CA LEU A 480 -11.61 44.11 -6.31
C LEU A 480 -12.04 45.51 -5.87
N ALA A 481 -11.12 46.34 -5.37
CA ALA A 481 -11.41 47.70 -4.94
C ALA A 481 -12.02 48.54 -6.08
N VAL A 482 -11.42 48.50 -7.28
CA VAL A 482 -11.95 49.19 -8.47
C VAL A 482 -13.33 48.67 -8.85
N TRP A 483 -13.50 47.36 -8.95
CA TRP A 483 -14.79 46.75 -9.30
C TRP A 483 -15.91 47.11 -8.33
N THR A 484 -15.62 47.10 -7.02
CA THR A 484 -16.59 47.50 -5.99
C THR A 484 -16.95 48.98 -6.08
N ALA A 485 -15.97 49.86 -6.25
CA ALA A 485 -16.17 51.31 -6.27
C ALA A 485 -16.97 51.76 -7.50
N ASP A 486 -16.71 51.15 -8.65
CA ASP A 486 -17.42 51.43 -9.90
C ASP A 486 -18.86 50.88 -9.88
N GLY A 487 -19.20 49.99 -8.94
CA GLY A 487 -20.52 49.34 -8.88
C GLY A 487 -20.82 48.48 -10.11
N THR A 488 -19.78 47.94 -10.74
CA THR A 488 -19.92 47.16 -11.97
C THR A 488 -20.72 45.89 -11.71
N ALA A 489 -21.70 45.59 -12.56
CA ALA A 489 -22.50 44.39 -12.43
C ALA A 489 -21.63 43.12 -12.55
N PRO A 490 -21.90 42.04 -11.80
CA PRO A 490 -21.10 40.80 -11.84
C PRO A 490 -21.08 40.09 -13.21
N GLY A 491 -22.05 40.38 -14.09
CA GLY A 491 -22.15 39.76 -15.41
C GLY A 491 -22.27 38.25 -15.31
N ALA A 492 -21.34 37.53 -15.95
CA ALA A 492 -21.32 36.06 -15.94
C ALA A 492 -20.86 35.48 -14.58
N MET A 493 -20.14 36.23 -13.75
CA MET A 493 -19.65 35.78 -12.45
C MET A 493 -20.82 35.42 -11.53
N LEU A 494 -20.78 34.23 -10.92
CA LEU A 494 -21.75 33.83 -9.91
C LEU A 494 -21.45 34.55 -8.60
N THR A 495 -22.49 34.96 -7.89
CA THR A 495 -22.39 35.68 -6.63
C THR A 495 -23.39 35.12 -5.62
N VAL A 496 -23.15 35.33 -4.32
CA VAL A 496 -24.06 34.81 -3.28
C VAL A 496 -25.51 35.25 -3.51
N GLU A 497 -25.76 36.51 -3.90
CA GLU A 497 -27.11 36.99 -4.15
C GLU A 497 -27.73 36.50 -5.46
N SER A 498 -26.94 35.99 -6.41
CA SER A 498 -27.46 35.45 -7.69
C SER A 498 -27.53 33.92 -7.72
N PHE A 499 -27.03 33.25 -6.67
CA PHE A 499 -26.91 31.80 -6.60
C PHE A 499 -28.27 31.09 -6.70
N LEU A 500 -29.27 31.52 -5.93
CA LEU A 500 -30.60 30.90 -5.94
C LEU A 500 -31.26 31.00 -7.32
N ASP A 501 -31.13 32.14 -8.00
CA ASP A 501 -31.73 32.35 -9.32
C ASP A 501 -31.00 31.61 -10.43
N ARG A 502 -29.66 31.59 -10.40
CA ARG A 502 -28.85 31.07 -11.52
C ARG A 502 -28.51 29.59 -11.41
N VAL A 503 -28.54 29.02 -10.21
CA VAL A 503 -28.16 27.62 -9.94
C VAL A 503 -29.34 26.80 -9.43
N VAL A 504 -30.08 27.31 -8.43
CA VAL A 504 -31.15 26.54 -7.79
C VAL A 504 -32.44 26.55 -8.62
N ALA A 505 -32.87 27.72 -9.12
CA ALA A 505 -34.11 27.84 -9.89
C ALA A 505 -34.15 26.89 -11.12
N PRO A 506 -33.07 26.75 -11.91
CA PRO A 506 -33.05 25.78 -13.02
C PRO A 506 -33.21 24.32 -12.61
N VAL A 507 -32.78 23.95 -11.39
CA VAL A 507 -32.97 22.59 -10.86
C VAL A 507 -34.41 22.39 -10.39
N VAL A 508 -35.01 23.39 -9.75
CA VAL A 508 -36.43 23.38 -9.34
C VAL A 508 -37.35 23.26 -10.56
N ASP A 509 -36.93 23.81 -11.71
CA ASP A 509 -37.67 23.74 -12.97
C ASP A 509 -37.67 22.35 -13.62
N CYS A 510 -36.76 21.48 -13.21
CA CYS A 510 -36.70 20.10 -13.70
C CYS A 510 -37.74 19.24 -12.95
N PRO A 511 -38.72 18.62 -13.66
CA PRO A 511 -39.76 17.83 -13.02
C PRO A 511 -39.20 16.68 -12.17
N GLY A 512 -39.71 16.53 -10.95
CA GLY A 512 -39.35 15.42 -10.05
C GLY A 512 -37.98 15.55 -9.38
N ARG A 513 -37.29 16.69 -9.51
CA ARG A 513 -36.00 16.94 -8.85
C ARG A 513 -36.18 17.73 -7.56
N ARG A 514 -35.49 17.27 -6.51
CA ARG A 514 -35.39 17.95 -5.22
C ARG A 514 -33.96 18.42 -5.00
N VAL A 515 -33.80 19.52 -4.26
CA VAL A 515 -32.49 20.09 -3.95
C VAL A 515 -32.18 19.84 -2.49
N LEU A 516 -31.00 19.30 -2.21
CA LEU A 516 -30.35 19.36 -0.91
C LEU A 516 -29.17 20.35 -1.01
N LEU A 517 -29.36 21.55 -0.50
CA LEU A 517 -28.32 22.58 -0.43
C LEU A 517 -27.56 22.42 0.90
N LEU A 518 -26.34 21.93 0.82
CA LEU A 518 -25.44 21.78 1.95
C LEU A 518 -24.48 22.97 1.98
N LEU A 519 -24.62 23.84 2.97
CA LEU A 519 -23.74 24.98 3.19
C LEU A 519 -22.75 24.64 4.29
N ILE A 520 -21.47 24.44 3.94
CA ILE A 520 -20.39 24.27 4.91
C ILE A 520 -19.82 25.66 5.22
N ASP A 521 -20.08 26.16 6.43
CA ASP A 521 -19.69 27.51 6.88
C ASP A 521 -18.16 27.61 6.97
N GLY A 522 -17.56 28.50 6.18
CA GLY A 522 -16.11 28.69 6.08
C GLY A 522 -15.34 27.72 5.17
N MET A 523 -16.01 26.92 4.33
CA MET A 523 -15.33 26.01 3.38
C MET A 523 -14.54 26.79 2.31
N SER A 524 -13.22 26.60 2.27
CA SER A 524 -12.32 27.15 1.27
C SER A 524 -12.25 26.29 0.01
N ALA A 525 -11.66 26.84 -1.06
CA ALA A 525 -11.37 26.09 -2.29
C ALA A 525 -10.47 24.85 -2.03
N ALA A 526 -9.56 24.93 -1.05
CA ALA A 526 -8.69 23.82 -0.65
C ALA A 526 -9.50 22.65 -0.06
N ILE A 527 -10.40 22.93 0.89
CA ILE A 527 -11.30 21.93 1.48
C ILE A 527 -12.20 21.32 0.41
N ALA A 528 -12.74 22.15 -0.49
CA ALA A 528 -13.57 21.68 -1.60
C ALA A 528 -12.81 20.77 -2.58
N ALA A 529 -11.52 20.98 -2.81
CA ALA A 529 -10.70 20.08 -3.61
C ALA A 529 -10.59 18.69 -2.94
N GLU A 530 -10.33 18.65 -1.63
CA GLU A 530 -10.24 17.41 -0.85
C GLU A 530 -11.56 16.64 -0.79
N LEU A 531 -12.64 17.32 -0.41
CA LEU A 531 -13.97 16.70 -0.37
C LEU A 531 -14.42 16.24 -1.76
N GLY A 532 -14.11 17.02 -2.80
CA GLY A 532 -14.42 16.64 -4.18
C GLY A 532 -13.75 15.33 -4.59
N GLU A 533 -12.45 15.18 -4.33
CA GLU A 533 -11.73 13.93 -4.59
C GLU A 533 -12.32 12.72 -3.86
N GLU A 534 -12.69 12.87 -2.58
CA GLU A 534 -13.31 11.78 -1.81
C GLU A 534 -14.72 11.45 -2.33
N LEU A 535 -15.49 12.48 -2.70
CA LEU A 535 -16.86 12.33 -3.21
C LEU A 535 -16.91 11.73 -4.61
N HIS A 536 -15.88 11.95 -5.44
CA HIS A 536 -15.78 11.39 -6.79
C HIS A 536 -15.86 9.85 -6.82
N ALA A 537 -15.53 9.16 -5.73
CA ALA A 537 -15.71 7.71 -5.62
C ALA A 537 -17.18 7.27 -5.62
N HIS A 538 -18.12 8.16 -5.27
CA HIS A 538 -19.54 7.83 -5.03
C HIS A 538 -20.55 8.73 -5.78
N TRP A 539 -20.09 9.87 -6.31
CA TRP A 539 -20.89 10.92 -6.95
C TRP A 539 -20.23 11.41 -8.24
N SER A 540 -21.06 11.81 -9.22
CA SER A 540 -20.60 12.58 -10.38
C SER A 540 -20.75 14.08 -10.09
N GLU A 541 -19.70 14.85 -10.35
CA GLU A 541 -19.71 16.32 -10.21
C GLU A 541 -20.03 16.98 -11.57
N PHE A 542 -20.80 18.07 -11.53
CA PHE A 542 -21.28 18.79 -12.72
C PHE A 542 -20.97 20.29 -12.64
N ASP A 543 -20.83 20.91 -13.79
CA ASP A 543 -20.97 22.36 -13.96
C ASP A 543 -22.46 22.73 -14.01
N PRO A 544 -22.99 23.44 -13.01
CA PRO A 544 -24.43 23.69 -12.91
C PRO A 544 -24.92 24.91 -13.71
N LEU A 545 -24.04 25.65 -14.39
CA LEU A 545 -24.43 26.85 -15.14
C LEU A 545 -24.93 26.55 -16.56
N GLN A 546 -26.21 26.81 -16.79
CA GLN A 546 -26.82 26.72 -18.12
C GLN A 546 -26.23 27.75 -19.10
N GLY A 547 -25.98 27.31 -20.34
CA GLY A 547 -25.52 28.19 -21.42
C GLY A 547 -24.07 28.66 -21.29
N ALA A 548 -23.32 28.12 -20.34
CA ALA A 548 -21.88 28.38 -20.24
C ALA A 548 -21.13 27.84 -21.47
N THR A 549 -20.17 28.62 -21.96
CA THR A 549 -19.30 28.27 -23.07
C THR A 549 -17.96 27.71 -22.56
N GLY A 550 -17.24 26.97 -23.40
CA GLY A 550 -15.95 26.34 -23.04
C GLY A 550 -16.09 25.03 -22.26
N ALA A 551 -14.98 24.53 -21.72
CA ALA A 551 -14.97 23.30 -20.91
C ALA A 551 -15.83 23.45 -19.64
N PRO A 552 -16.50 22.38 -19.18
CA PRO A 552 -17.18 22.38 -17.90
C PRO A 552 -16.16 22.44 -16.76
N VAL A 553 -16.42 23.30 -15.78
CA VAL A 553 -15.51 23.59 -14.66
C VAL A 553 -16.29 23.65 -13.35
N ARG A 554 -15.61 23.34 -12.24
CA ARG A 554 -16.12 23.67 -10.90
C ARG A 554 -16.28 25.19 -10.80
N ARG A 555 -17.41 25.64 -10.27
CA ARG A 555 -17.76 27.06 -10.26
C ARG A 555 -17.32 27.78 -9.00
N ALA A 556 -16.86 29.02 -9.17
CA ALA A 556 -16.65 29.98 -8.09
C ALA A 556 -17.92 30.80 -7.85
N VAL A 557 -18.23 31.08 -6.59
CA VAL A 557 -19.26 32.02 -6.17
C VAL A 557 -18.58 33.17 -5.42
N ALA A 558 -18.86 34.41 -5.81
CA ALA A 558 -18.30 35.59 -5.17
C ALA A 558 -19.04 35.91 -3.86
N ALA A 559 -18.31 35.92 -2.75
CA ALA A 559 -18.80 36.32 -1.43
C ALA A 559 -19.27 37.79 -1.40
N ALA A 560 -20.16 38.10 -0.47
CA ALA A 560 -20.49 39.50 -0.15
C ALA A 560 -19.37 40.15 0.67
N LEU A 561 -19.32 41.48 0.70
CA LEU A 561 -18.27 42.22 1.40
C LEU A 561 -18.83 42.98 2.61
N PRO A 562 -18.17 42.92 3.78
CA PRO A 562 -17.06 42.02 4.12
C PRO A 562 -17.49 40.54 4.10
N THR A 563 -16.53 39.62 3.90
CA THR A 563 -16.75 38.16 3.80
C THR A 563 -17.08 37.52 5.16
N LEU A 564 -18.15 38.02 5.79
CA LEU A 564 -18.67 37.56 7.07
C LEU A 564 -19.90 36.69 6.86
N THR A 565 -20.06 35.67 7.70
CA THR A 565 -21.27 34.83 7.76
C THR A 565 -22.56 35.65 7.81
N THR A 566 -22.63 36.66 8.69
CA THR A 566 -23.84 37.52 8.84
C THR A 566 -24.20 38.33 7.59
N VAL A 567 -23.26 38.46 6.65
CA VAL A 567 -23.45 39.16 5.38
C VAL A 567 -23.62 38.14 4.25
N SER A 568 -22.61 37.31 3.98
CA SER A 568 -22.63 36.39 2.84
C SER A 568 -23.67 35.28 2.96
N ARG A 569 -23.82 34.63 4.12
CA ARG A 569 -24.79 33.53 4.29
C ARG A 569 -26.22 34.03 4.22
N THR A 570 -26.50 35.15 4.90
CA THR A 570 -27.79 35.83 4.82
C THR A 570 -28.09 36.24 3.37
N SER A 571 -27.11 36.81 2.67
CA SER A 571 -27.30 37.23 1.28
C SER A 571 -27.57 36.05 0.33
N LEU A 572 -26.92 34.91 0.57
CA LEU A 572 -27.14 33.67 -0.18
C LEU A 572 -28.57 33.15 0.01
N PHE A 573 -29.03 33.05 1.26
CA PHE A 573 -30.37 32.54 1.55
C PHE A 573 -31.50 33.52 1.22
N ALA A 574 -31.23 34.83 1.24
CA ALA A 574 -32.19 35.86 0.87
C ALA A 574 -32.25 36.13 -0.64
N GLY A 575 -31.22 35.76 -1.42
CA GLY A 575 -31.11 36.11 -2.84
C GLY A 575 -30.89 37.62 -3.09
N THR A 576 -30.43 38.35 -2.07
CA THR A 576 -30.17 39.79 -2.15
C THR A 576 -29.09 40.18 -1.16
N LEU A 577 -28.28 41.21 -1.48
CA LEU A 577 -27.22 41.69 -0.60
C LEU A 577 -27.82 42.30 0.67
N MET A 578 -27.60 41.66 1.81
CA MET A 578 -28.05 42.15 3.10
C MET A 578 -27.24 41.57 4.27
N LYS A 579 -27.36 42.23 5.42
CA LYS A 579 -26.90 41.73 6.70
C LYS A 579 -28.09 41.21 7.51
N GLY A 580 -27.93 40.08 8.18
CA GLY A 580 -28.99 39.49 9.01
C GLY A 580 -28.50 38.33 9.87
N ASP A 581 -29.44 37.53 10.34
CA ASP A 581 -29.20 36.37 11.20
C ASP A 581 -29.98 35.12 10.75
N GLN A 582 -29.89 34.03 11.52
CA GLN A 582 -30.56 32.76 11.22
C GLN A 582 -32.09 32.88 11.15
N ASN A 583 -32.71 33.83 11.87
CA ASN A 583 -34.16 34.04 11.80
C ASN A 583 -34.55 34.69 10.47
N ASP A 584 -33.73 35.63 9.98
CA ASP A 584 -33.88 36.18 8.63
C ASP A 584 -33.74 35.10 7.57
N GLU A 585 -32.73 34.24 7.68
CA GLU A 585 -32.49 33.12 6.76
C GLU A 585 -33.70 32.16 6.72
N LYS A 586 -34.22 31.72 7.89
CA LYS A 586 -35.40 30.85 7.97
C LYS A 586 -36.68 31.50 7.43
N ARG A 587 -36.79 32.83 7.52
CA ARG A 587 -37.96 33.58 7.04
C ARG A 587 -37.92 33.82 5.54
N LEU A 588 -36.77 34.23 5.01
CA LEU A 588 -36.64 34.73 3.63
C LEU A 588 -36.42 33.60 2.62
N PHE A 589 -35.69 32.54 2.99
CA PHE A 589 -35.39 31.46 2.06
C PHE A 589 -36.65 30.77 1.49
N PRO A 590 -37.66 30.37 2.30
CA PRO A 590 -38.88 29.76 1.75
C PRO A 590 -39.74 30.71 0.92
N GLN A 591 -39.56 32.02 1.09
CA GLN A 591 -40.31 33.06 0.37
C GLN A 591 -39.68 33.42 -0.97
N HIS A 592 -38.48 32.90 -1.26
CA HIS A 592 -37.75 33.26 -2.46
C HIS A 592 -38.49 32.82 -3.74
N PRO A 593 -38.57 33.67 -4.78
CA PRO A 593 -39.32 33.34 -6.00
C PRO A 593 -38.83 32.09 -6.74
N CYS A 594 -37.57 31.69 -6.55
CA CYS A 594 -36.98 30.52 -7.22
C CYS A 594 -37.74 29.20 -6.96
N TRP A 595 -38.47 29.09 -5.84
CA TRP A 595 -39.19 27.87 -5.49
C TRP A 595 -40.50 27.68 -6.25
N LYS A 596 -41.03 28.72 -6.90
CA LYS A 596 -42.31 28.67 -7.66
C LYS A 596 -43.49 28.06 -6.88
N GLY A 597 -43.50 28.28 -5.56
CA GLY A 597 -44.51 27.76 -4.65
C GLY A 597 -44.25 26.34 -4.11
N ALA A 598 -43.14 25.70 -4.49
CA ALA A 598 -42.67 24.48 -3.83
C ALA A 598 -42.21 24.77 -2.40
N PRO A 599 -42.43 23.84 -1.44
CA PRO A 599 -41.96 24.02 -0.07
C PRO A 599 -40.43 23.98 -0.01
N ALA A 600 -39.84 24.90 0.75
CA ALA A 600 -38.42 24.94 1.02
C ALA A 600 -38.17 25.25 2.51
N ALA A 601 -37.14 24.66 3.09
CA ALA A 601 -36.80 24.84 4.50
C ALA A 601 -35.27 24.93 4.71
N VAL A 602 -34.86 25.72 5.70
CA VAL A 602 -33.47 25.84 6.16
C VAL A 602 -33.34 25.28 7.56
N PHE A 603 -32.32 24.45 7.77
CA PHE A 603 -31.96 23.86 9.04
C PHE A 603 -30.55 24.27 9.46
N HIS A 604 -30.39 24.67 10.71
CA HIS A 604 -29.11 25.05 11.31
C HIS A 604 -28.68 24.03 12.37
N LYS A 605 -27.49 24.24 12.94
CA LYS A 605 -26.86 23.34 13.93
C LYS A 605 -27.79 22.83 15.03
N ASP A 606 -28.62 23.69 15.61
CA ASP A 606 -29.54 23.30 16.69
C ASP A 606 -30.70 22.43 16.17
N ASP A 607 -31.06 22.56 14.90
CA ASP A 607 -32.07 21.77 14.24
C ASP A 607 -31.54 20.40 13.75
N LEU A 608 -30.23 20.14 13.83
CA LEU A 608 -29.62 18.87 13.42
C LEU A 608 -29.61 17.83 14.54
N ARG A 609 -29.65 18.25 15.80
CA ARG A 609 -29.55 17.34 16.95
C ARG A 609 -30.86 16.58 17.14
N SER A 610 -30.79 15.26 17.13
CA SER A 610 -31.95 14.43 17.47
C SER A 610 -32.21 14.47 18.99
N PRO A 611 -33.47 14.61 19.42
CA PRO A 611 -33.84 14.35 20.81
C PRO A 611 -33.79 12.86 21.17
N ASP A 612 -33.81 11.97 20.17
CA ASP A 612 -33.89 10.52 20.34
C ASP A 612 -32.53 9.84 20.10
N THR A 613 -32.22 8.80 20.88
CA THR A 613 -30.93 8.08 20.82
C THR A 613 -30.70 7.30 19.51
N GLY A 614 -31.75 7.07 18.72
CA GLY A 614 -31.71 6.20 17.53
C GLY A 614 -31.81 6.89 16.17
N SER A 615 -32.04 8.21 16.11
CA SER A 615 -32.18 8.93 14.84
C SER A 615 -30.96 9.81 14.57
N PRO A 616 -30.44 9.85 13.32
CA PRO A 616 -29.31 10.69 12.96
C PRO A 616 -29.63 12.18 12.97
N PHE A 617 -30.92 12.56 12.86
CA PHE A 617 -31.38 13.94 12.72
C PHE A 617 -32.58 14.23 13.63
N SER A 618 -32.93 15.53 13.75
CA SER A 618 -34.19 15.94 14.35
C SER A 618 -35.41 15.43 13.55
N THR A 619 -36.57 15.37 14.21
CA THR A 619 -37.83 14.96 13.59
C THR A 619 -38.18 15.87 12.40
N ALA A 620 -38.05 17.18 12.55
CA ALA A 620 -38.38 18.15 11.51
C ALA A 620 -37.49 17.99 10.25
N LEU A 621 -36.19 17.77 10.42
CA LEU A 621 -35.30 17.51 9.28
C LEU A 621 -35.60 16.16 8.63
N THR A 622 -35.89 15.13 9.42
CA THR A 622 -36.24 13.81 8.91
C THR A 622 -37.52 13.86 8.06
N GLU A 623 -38.54 14.56 8.53
CA GLU A 623 -39.80 14.77 7.80
C GLU A 623 -39.57 15.58 6.51
N ALA A 624 -38.77 16.66 6.56
CA ALA A 624 -38.45 17.46 5.38
C ALA A 624 -37.65 16.69 4.33
N LEU A 625 -36.71 15.81 4.76
CA LEU A 625 -35.96 14.94 3.85
C LEU A 625 -36.86 13.85 3.23
N ALA A 626 -37.84 13.34 3.97
CA ALA A 626 -38.77 12.33 3.48
C ALA A 626 -39.87 12.89 2.55
N ASP A 627 -40.24 14.17 2.67
CA ASP A 627 -41.25 14.80 1.82
C ASP A 627 -40.76 15.00 0.37
N GLU A 628 -41.38 14.31 -0.57
CA GLU A 628 -41.08 14.32 -2.01
C GLU A 628 -41.15 15.70 -2.69
N ARG A 629 -41.72 16.73 -2.04
CA ARG A 629 -41.81 18.09 -2.60
C ARG A 629 -40.89 19.10 -1.94
N THR A 630 -40.39 18.81 -0.74
CA THR A 630 -39.65 19.80 0.05
C THR A 630 -38.18 19.86 -0.39
N HIS A 631 -37.74 21.07 -0.73
CA HIS A 631 -36.33 21.42 -0.92
C HIS A 631 -35.71 21.76 0.43
N VAL A 632 -34.50 21.27 0.68
CA VAL A 632 -33.88 21.35 2.01
C VAL A 632 -32.53 22.04 1.90
N ALA A 633 -32.31 23.06 2.72
CA ALA A 633 -30.99 23.62 2.96
C ALA A 633 -30.51 23.28 4.38
N VAL A 634 -29.26 22.90 4.52
CA VAL A 634 -28.65 22.55 5.80
C VAL A 634 -27.32 23.29 5.96
N VAL A 635 -27.16 23.96 7.09
CA VAL A 635 -25.94 24.70 7.43
C VAL A 635 -25.07 23.87 8.39
N LEU A 636 -23.84 23.56 7.97
CA LEU A 636 -22.84 22.79 8.71
C LEU A 636 -21.69 23.70 9.14
N ASN A 637 -21.60 24.00 10.45
CA ASN A 637 -20.63 24.96 10.99
C ASN A 637 -19.29 24.33 11.42
N THR A 638 -18.99 23.10 11.00
CA THR A 638 -17.85 22.35 11.53
C THR A 638 -16.49 23.01 11.26
N VAL A 639 -16.32 23.64 10.10
CA VAL A 639 -15.06 24.30 9.73
C VAL A 639 -14.85 25.56 10.58
N ASP A 640 -15.80 26.49 10.61
CA ASP A 640 -15.67 27.71 11.41
C ASP A 640 -15.53 27.44 12.93
N ASP A 641 -16.29 26.47 13.47
CA ASP A 641 -16.17 26.06 14.88
C ASP A 641 -14.75 25.59 15.24
N ARG A 642 -14.09 24.87 14.32
CA ARG A 642 -12.70 24.43 14.49
C ARG A 642 -11.74 25.61 14.34
N LEU A 643 -11.88 26.45 13.31
CA LEU A 643 -11.04 27.64 13.12
C LEU A 643 -11.09 28.62 14.32
N ALA A 644 -12.21 28.66 15.04
CA ALA A 644 -12.35 29.49 16.23
C ALA A 644 -11.61 28.95 17.47
N LYS A 645 -11.35 27.64 17.56
CA LYS A 645 -10.96 26.96 18.81
C LYS A 645 -9.70 26.10 18.71
N GLU A 646 -9.44 25.50 17.56
CA GLU A 646 -8.51 24.39 17.38
C GLU A 646 -7.61 24.62 16.17
N GLN A 647 -6.29 24.62 16.39
CA GLN A 647 -5.34 24.53 15.30
C GLN A 647 -5.19 23.06 14.91
N LYS A 648 -5.48 22.73 13.64
CA LYS A 648 -5.21 21.40 13.10
C LYS A 648 -3.69 21.22 13.01
N LEU A 649 -3.16 20.27 13.78
CA LEU A 649 -1.74 19.91 13.86
C LEU A 649 -1.57 18.45 13.41
N GLY A 650 -0.49 18.17 12.68
CA GLY A 650 -0.19 16.84 12.15
C GLY A 650 -0.72 16.63 10.74
N ASP A 651 -2.00 16.25 10.62
CA ASP A 651 -2.67 16.00 9.34
C ASP A 651 -3.46 17.23 8.88
N GLY A 652 -3.15 17.74 7.69
CA GLY A 652 -3.83 18.88 7.08
C GLY A 652 -5.13 18.49 6.36
N ALA A 653 -5.32 17.22 5.99
CA ALA A 653 -6.41 16.79 5.11
C ALA A 653 -7.78 16.84 5.78
N TRP A 654 -8.78 17.39 5.10
CA TRP A 654 -10.19 17.31 5.48
C TRP A 654 -10.89 16.13 4.83
N GLU A 655 -11.47 15.27 5.66
CA GLU A 655 -12.28 14.15 5.19
C GLU A 655 -13.78 14.38 5.45
N ILE A 656 -14.65 13.70 4.68
CA ILE A 656 -16.11 13.75 4.85
C ILE A 656 -16.50 13.41 6.30
N LYS A 657 -15.83 12.42 6.91
CA LYS A 657 -16.09 11.98 8.30
C LYS A 657 -15.80 13.07 9.34
N GLU A 658 -14.96 14.05 9.01
CA GLU A 658 -14.63 15.16 9.90
C GLU A 658 -15.68 16.27 9.89
N ILE A 659 -16.52 16.35 8.86
CA ILE A 659 -17.60 17.33 8.75
C ILE A 659 -18.86 16.74 9.38
N GLY A 660 -19.19 17.22 10.57
CA GLY A 660 -20.29 16.69 11.37
C GLY A 660 -21.62 16.70 10.62
N GLY A 661 -22.20 15.52 10.40
CA GLY A 661 -23.51 15.35 9.76
C GLY A 661 -23.47 15.23 8.23
N LEU A 662 -22.32 15.45 7.57
CA LEU A 662 -22.22 15.41 6.12
C LEU A 662 -22.51 14.02 5.54
N GLU A 663 -21.86 12.97 6.05
CA GLU A 663 -22.03 11.59 5.55
C GLU A 663 -23.49 11.08 5.68
N PRO A 664 -24.18 11.23 6.84
CA PRO A 664 -25.60 10.91 6.93
C PRO A 664 -26.49 11.70 5.96
N LEU A 665 -26.19 12.98 5.70
CA LEU A 665 -26.97 13.83 4.78
C LEU A 665 -26.79 13.39 3.32
N LEU A 666 -25.56 13.07 2.91
CA LEU A 666 -25.27 12.52 1.59
C LEU A 666 -25.96 11.16 1.38
N ARG A 667 -25.97 10.31 2.41
CA ARG A 667 -26.72 9.04 2.39
C ARG A 667 -28.21 9.27 2.20
N ALA A 668 -28.79 10.22 2.93
CA ALA A 668 -30.21 10.59 2.80
C ALA A 668 -30.53 11.17 1.42
N ALA A 669 -29.66 12.02 0.87
CA ALA A 669 -29.81 12.58 -0.47
C ALA A 669 -29.87 11.49 -1.53
N ARG A 670 -28.96 10.51 -1.44
CA ARG A 670 -28.93 9.35 -2.36
C ARG A 670 -30.17 8.48 -2.24
N ALA A 671 -30.68 8.28 -1.03
CA ALA A 671 -31.88 7.47 -0.80
C ALA A 671 -33.17 8.13 -1.34
N ASN A 672 -33.17 9.45 -1.52
CA ASN A 672 -34.32 10.24 -1.98
C ASN A 672 -34.08 10.90 -3.35
N ASP A 673 -33.11 10.42 -4.13
CA ASP A 673 -32.74 10.91 -5.47
C ASP A 673 -32.58 12.44 -5.58
N MET A 674 -32.07 13.06 -4.51
CA MET A 674 -31.90 14.51 -4.42
C MET A 674 -30.65 14.97 -5.17
N THR A 675 -30.76 16.13 -5.82
CA THR A 675 -29.63 16.88 -6.35
C THR A 675 -28.91 17.56 -5.18
N VAL A 676 -27.64 17.26 -4.99
CA VAL A 676 -26.84 17.83 -3.89
C VAL A 676 -26.06 19.03 -4.43
N LEU A 677 -26.22 20.19 -3.78
CA LEU A 677 -25.39 21.37 -4.01
C LEU A 677 -24.59 21.62 -2.74
N LEU A 678 -23.27 21.49 -2.81
CA LEU A 678 -22.35 21.75 -1.70
C LEU A 678 -21.65 23.09 -1.95
N THR A 679 -21.80 24.04 -1.05
CA THR A 679 -21.22 25.39 -1.16
C THR A 679 -20.79 25.92 0.20
N SER A 680 -20.22 27.11 0.23
CA SER A 680 -19.96 27.88 1.46
C SER A 680 -20.67 29.24 1.44
N ASP A 681 -20.53 29.98 2.52
CA ASP A 681 -20.84 31.41 2.64
C ASP A 681 -19.60 32.29 2.45
N HIS A 682 -18.42 31.83 2.83
CA HIS A 682 -17.14 32.47 2.54
C HIS A 682 -16.02 31.45 2.66
N GLY A 683 -14.87 31.74 2.05
CA GLY A 683 -13.65 31.00 2.39
C GLY A 683 -13.00 31.56 3.66
N HIS A 684 -11.76 31.14 3.93
CA HIS A 684 -11.02 31.58 5.10
C HIS A 684 -9.52 31.64 4.81
N VAL A 685 -8.78 32.31 5.69
CA VAL A 685 -7.33 32.20 5.80
C VAL A 685 -6.97 31.49 7.10
N VAL A 686 -6.01 30.57 7.05
CA VAL A 686 -5.49 29.86 8.22
C VAL A 686 -4.41 30.70 8.89
N GLU A 687 -4.47 30.81 10.22
CA GLU A 687 -3.51 31.55 11.02
C GLU A 687 -2.37 30.64 11.49
N ARG A 688 -1.16 30.92 10.99
CA ARG A 688 0.07 30.23 11.37
C ARG A 688 1.19 31.18 11.82
N ARG A 689 1.28 32.36 11.19
CA ARG A 689 2.44 33.27 11.27
C ARG A 689 2.05 34.75 11.31
N GLY A 690 0.77 35.02 11.49
CA GLY A 690 0.18 36.34 11.34
C GLY A 690 0.62 37.32 12.43
N SER A 691 0.72 38.58 12.04
CA SER A 691 0.98 39.70 12.95
C SER A 691 -0.31 40.45 13.26
N LYS A 692 -0.46 40.85 14.53
CA LYS A 692 -1.54 41.74 14.92
C LYS A 692 -1.20 43.16 14.45
N ILE A 693 -2.09 43.77 13.67
CA ILE A 693 -1.99 45.17 13.27
C ILE A 693 -2.74 46.00 14.31
N ASP A 694 -2.02 46.85 15.03
CA ASP A 694 -2.61 47.82 15.95
C ASP A 694 -3.01 49.09 15.19
N THR A 695 -4.30 49.36 15.11
CA THR A 695 -4.84 50.56 14.45
C THR A 695 -5.38 51.53 15.48
N ALA A 696 -4.85 52.76 15.51
CA ALA A 696 -5.33 53.82 16.39
C ALA A 696 -6.61 54.52 15.86
N ALA A 697 -7.04 54.21 14.64
CA ALA A 697 -8.17 54.84 13.96
C ALA A 697 -9.05 53.79 13.25
N GLY A 698 -10.37 54.03 13.24
CA GLY A 698 -11.37 53.11 12.70
C GLY A 698 -11.80 52.02 13.71
N ALA A 699 -13.10 51.84 13.89
CA ALA A 699 -13.63 50.78 14.76
C ALA A 699 -13.42 49.40 14.13
N ILE A 700 -12.80 48.48 14.87
CA ILE A 700 -12.58 47.10 14.41
C ILE A 700 -13.94 46.40 14.28
N GLY A 701 -14.28 45.95 13.06
CA GLY A 701 -15.55 45.26 12.78
C GLY A 701 -15.41 43.74 12.81
N SER A 702 -14.24 43.21 12.49
CA SER A 702 -13.90 41.78 12.61
C SER A 702 -12.39 41.58 12.74
N ALA A 703 -11.92 40.33 12.73
CA ALA A 703 -10.50 40.02 12.64
C ALA A 703 -9.82 40.58 11.38
N ARG A 704 -10.60 40.82 10.31
CA ARG A 704 -10.11 41.06 8.96
C ARG A 704 -10.60 42.36 8.31
N HIS A 705 -11.47 43.11 8.96
CA HIS A 705 -11.86 44.45 8.50
C HIS A 705 -12.13 45.41 9.66
N ARG A 706 -12.03 46.71 9.35
CA ARG A 706 -12.35 47.82 10.23
C ARG A 706 -13.13 48.90 9.49
N ALA A 707 -13.81 49.76 10.23
CA ALA A 707 -14.40 50.97 9.69
C ALA A 707 -13.30 51.91 9.16
N PRO A 708 -13.56 52.69 8.10
CA PRO A 708 -12.59 53.64 7.56
C PRO A 708 -12.18 54.70 8.58
N GLY A 709 -10.93 55.17 8.47
CA GLY A 709 -10.36 56.19 9.33
C GLY A 709 -8.86 55.99 9.52
N GLY A 710 -8.09 57.07 9.42
CA GLY A 710 -6.62 57.02 9.50
C GLY A 710 -5.96 56.47 8.22
N PRO A 711 -4.63 56.28 8.25
CA PRO A 711 -3.89 55.76 7.11
C PRO A 711 -4.24 54.29 6.83
N VAL A 712 -4.21 53.89 5.56
CA VAL A 712 -4.33 52.51 5.10
C VAL A 712 -2.92 51.90 5.01
N ALA A 713 -2.68 50.83 5.77
CA ALA A 713 -1.39 50.14 5.80
C ALA A 713 -1.16 49.30 4.52
N PRO A 714 0.08 48.86 4.22
CA PRO A 714 0.35 48.03 3.04
C PRO A 714 -0.45 46.72 2.99
N ALA A 715 -0.74 46.11 4.13
CA ALA A 715 -1.54 44.88 4.26
C ALA A 715 -3.06 45.14 4.22
N GLU A 716 -3.49 46.40 4.08
CA GLU A 716 -4.87 46.84 4.06
C GLU A 716 -5.27 47.33 2.66
N ILE A 717 -6.57 47.27 2.36
CA ILE A 717 -7.19 47.85 1.18
C ILE A 717 -8.54 48.48 1.56
N GLU A 718 -8.83 49.67 1.02
CA GLU A 718 -10.15 50.29 1.17
C GLU A 718 -11.10 49.78 0.08
N LEU A 719 -12.28 49.32 0.48
CA LEU A 719 -13.35 48.84 -0.40
C LEU A 719 -14.58 49.71 -0.19
N SER A 720 -15.26 50.07 -1.27
CA SER A 720 -16.47 50.89 -1.22
C SER A 720 -17.44 50.52 -2.34
N GLY A 721 -18.73 50.79 -2.16
CA GLY A 721 -19.74 50.63 -3.21
C GLY A 721 -20.84 49.61 -2.87
N PRO A 722 -21.73 49.31 -3.83
CA PRO A 722 -23.00 48.62 -3.56
C PRO A 722 -22.86 47.23 -2.89
N ARG A 723 -21.78 46.51 -3.16
CA ARG A 723 -21.49 45.19 -2.58
C ARG A 723 -20.86 45.24 -1.19
N VAL A 724 -20.51 46.43 -0.68
CA VAL A 724 -20.04 46.62 0.68
C VAL A 724 -21.24 46.86 1.58
N VAL A 725 -21.60 45.85 2.37
CA VAL A 725 -22.85 45.79 3.15
C VAL A 725 -22.64 46.16 4.62
N TRP A 726 -21.44 46.63 4.99
CA TRP A 726 -21.10 46.98 6.37
C TRP A 726 -20.74 48.46 6.55
N PRO A 727 -21.32 49.17 7.56
CA PRO A 727 -22.38 48.68 8.45
C PRO A 727 -23.75 48.57 7.76
N GLU A 728 -23.91 49.24 6.62
CA GLU A 728 -25.11 49.25 5.78
C GLU A 728 -24.73 49.03 4.30
N PRO A 729 -25.64 48.58 3.42
CA PRO A 729 -25.41 48.48 1.97
C PRO A 729 -24.90 49.78 1.33
N GLY A 730 -23.91 49.67 0.43
CA GLY A 730 -23.33 50.82 -0.27
C GLY A 730 -22.24 51.57 0.53
N SER A 731 -21.78 51.00 1.65
CA SER A 731 -20.83 51.64 2.56
C SER A 731 -19.37 51.51 2.09
N ARG A 732 -18.45 51.88 2.99
CA ARG A 732 -17.00 51.74 2.82
C ARG A 732 -16.38 51.05 4.03
N ILE A 733 -15.39 50.20 3.79
CA ILE A 733 -14.62 49.46 4.81
C ILE A 733 -13.13 49.46 4.46
N VAL A 734 -12.28 49.22 5.46
CA VAL A 734 -10.86 48.86 5.23
C VAL A 734 -10.72 47.38 5.59
N ALA A 735 -10.32 46.57 4.62
CA ALA A 735 -10.17 45.12 4.74
C ALA A 735 -8.70 44.70 4.64
N LEU A 736 -8.34 43.59 5.27
CA LEU A 736 -7.02 42.98 5.14
C LEU A 736 -6.93 42.19 3.83
N ARG A 737 -5.83 42.39 3.11
CA ARG A 737 -5.52 41.70 1.85
C ARG A 737 -4.37 40.71 1.93
N ASP A 738 -3.73 40.59 3.10
CA ASP A 738 -2.65 39.64 3.35
C ASP A 738 -3.12 38.52 4.27
N HIS A 739 -2.64 37.28 4.08
CA HIS A 739 -2.96 36.14 4.95
C HIS A 739 -2.40 36.34 6.37
N ASP A 740 -1.20 36.90 6.50
CA ASP A 740 -0.43 36.99 7.75
C ASP A 740 -0.78 38.24 8.60
N ALA A 741 -2.02 38.72 8.54
CA ALA A 741 -2.45 39.92 9.26
C ALA A 741 -3.80 39.73 9.97
N ARG A 742 -3.94 40.35 11.15
CA ARG A 742 -5.22 40.38 11.88
C ARG A 742 -5.35 41.63 12.74
N TYR A 743 -6.59 42.03 13.05
CA TYR A 743 -6.87 43.08 14.04
C TYR A 743 -7.16 42.55 15.44
N THR A 744 -7.70 41.33 15.54
CA THR A 744 -8.17 40.76 16.81
C THR A 744 -7.13 39.84 17.45
N ALA A 745 -7.53 39.20 18.57
CA ALA A 745 -6.75 38.14 19.20
C ALA A 745 -6.52 36.93 18.26
N LEU A 746 -5.52 36.13 18.61
CA LEU A 746 -5.14 34.92 17.88
C LEU A 746 -6.30 33.89 17.88
N LYS A 747 -6.57 33.30 16.72
CA LYS A 747 -7.47 32.16 16.46
C LYS A 747 -6.77 31.23 15.46
N ALA A 748 -7.35 30.08 15.12
CA ALA A 748 -6.76 29.16 14.14
C ALA A 748 -7.01 29.57 12.67
N GLY A 749 -8.04 30.39 12.42
CA GLY A 749 -8.27 31.02 11.12
C GLY A 749 -9.22 32.21 11.21
N TYR A 750 -9.36 32.90 10.08
CA TYR A 750 -10.12 34.14 9.97
C TYR A 750 -10.82 34.28 8.63
N HIS A 751 -11.85 35.12 8.63
CA HIS A 751 -12.59 35.55 7.45
C HIS A 751 -13.05 37.01 7.66
N GLY A 752 -13.63 37.65 6.63
CA GLY A 752 -14.06 39.04 6.64
C GLY A 752 -13.13 40.02 5.90
N GLY A 753 -12.06 39.51 5.26
CA GLY A 753 -11.08 40.27 4.49
C GLY A 753 -11.33 40.29 2.98
N ALA A 754 -10.27 40.57 2.23
CA ALA A 754 -10.28 40.81 0.77
C ALA A 754 -9.27 39.93 0.00
N THR A 755 -8.82 38.82 0.59
CA THR A 755 -7.97 37.83 -0.09
C THR A 755 -8.78 37.01 -1.09
N LEU A 756 -8.10 36.39 -2.08
CA LEU A 756 -8.73 35.45 -3.00
C LEU A 756 -9.39 34.28 -2.25
N ALA A 757 -8.71 33.77 -1.23
CA ALA A 757 -9.16 32.64 -0.42
C ALA A 757 -10.44 32.96 0.36
N GLU A 758 -10.59 34.17 0.89
CA GLU A 758 -11.81 34.60 1.61
C GLU A 758 -12.97 34.91 0.67
N PHE A 759 -12.70 35.54 -0.48
CA PHE A 759 -13.72 36.02 -1.41
C PHE A 759 -14.32 34.91 -2.29
N THR A 760 -13.55 33.87 -2.59
CA THR A 760 -13.94 32.80 -3.52
C THR A 760 -14.59 31.65 -2.78
N ILE A 761 -15.86 31.40 -3.07
CA ILE A 761 -16.62 30.27 -2.52
C ILE A 761 -16.68 29.15 -3.58
N PRO A 762 -16.30 27.91 -3.24
CA PRO A 762 -16.45 26.77 -4.14
C PRO A 762 -17.90 26.28 -4.22
N LEU A 763 -18.34 25.86 -5.40
CA LEU A 763 -19.63 25.20 -5.63
C LEU A 763 -19.42 23.83 -6.28
N LEU A 764 -19.79 22.77 -5.56
CA LEU A 764 -19.85 21.40 -6.08
C LEU A 764 -21.31 21.03 -6.32
N ALA A 765 -21.64 20.64 -7.55
CA ALA A 765 -22.96 20.16 -7.91
C ALA A 765 -22.89 18.66 -8.18
N LEU A 766 -23.53 17.87 -7.32
CA LEU A 766 -23.32 16.42 -7.22
C LEU A 766 -24.62 15.66 -7.50
N LEU A 767 -24.50 14.62 -8.31
CA LEU A 767 -25.58 13.67 -8.57
C LEU A 767 -25.11 12.24 -8.30
N PRO A 768 -26.01 11.35 -7.83
CA PRO A 768 -25.70 9.94 -7.76
C PRO A 768 -25.38 9.40 -9.15
N PHE A 769 -24.44 8.45 -9.23
CA PHE A 769 -24.11 7.83 -10.50
C PHE A 769 -25.33 7.28 -11.23
N GLY A 770 -25.43 7.59 -12.53
CA GLY A 770 -26.52 7.15 -13.39
C GLY A 770 -27.80 7.99 -13.30
N ALA A 771 -27.87 9.00 -12.42
CA ALA A 771 -28.98 9.94 -12.41
C ALA A 771 -28.94 10.86 -13.65
N GLU A 772 -30.11 11.14 -14.25
CA GLU A 772 -30.20 12.08 -15.37
C GLU A 772 -29.91 13.52 -14.91
N PRO A 773 -28.92 14.22 -15.49
CA PRO A 773 -28.58 15.56 -15.05
C PRO A 773 -29.69 16.57 -15.39
N PRO A 774 -29.90 17.62 -14.56
CA PRO A 774 -30.71 18.77 -14.92
C PRO A 774 -30.33 19.35 -16.29
N THR A 775 -31.29 19.97 -16.97
CA THR A 775 -31.07 20.49 -18.33
C THR A 775 -29.90 21.48 -18.33
N GLY A 776 -28.92 21.26 -19.21
CA GLY A 776 -27.76 22.14 -19.38
C GLY A 776 -26.63 21.96 -18.36
N TRP A 777 -26.75 21.04 -17.41
CA TRP A 777 -25.63 20.61 -16.57
C TRP A 777 -24.67 19.76 -17.37
N ARG A 778 -23.38 19.98 -17.18
CA ARG A 778 -22.31 19.31 -17.93
C ARG A 778 -21.38 18.61 -16.96
N GLU A 779 -21.19 17.30 -17.13
CA GLU A 779 -20.36 16.51 -16.21
C GLU A 779 -18.90 16.97 -16.25
N LEU A 780 -18.28 17.09 -15.06
CA LEU A 780 -16.88 17.48 -14.90
C LEU A 780 -15.97 16.29 -15.19
N GLY A 781 -14.79 16.59 -15.72
CA GLY A 781 -13.69 15.64 -15.85
C GLY A 781 -12.79 15.66 -14.61
N ASP A 782 -11.54 15.22 -14.80
CA ASP A 782 -10.51 15.42 -13.80
C ASP A 782 -10.28 16.93 -13.57
N LEU A 783 -10.38 17.34 -12.31
CA LEU A 783 -10.25 18.73 -11.88
C LEU A 783 -8.84 19.07 -11.40
N THR A 784 -7.94 18.08 -11.39
CA THR A 784 -6.56 18.29 -10.94
C THR A 784 -5.80 19.18 -11.94
N PRO A 785 -5.06 20.19 -11.46
CA PRO A 785 -4.20 20.99 -12.33
C PRO A 785 -3.12 20.13 -12.98
N ALA A 786 -2.64 20.52 -14.17
CA ALA A 786 -1.60 19.78 -14.89
C ALA A 786 -0.29 19.56 -14.11
N TRP A 787 0.00 20.39 -13.09
CA TRP A 787 1.17 20.24 -12.22
C TRP A 787 0.91 19.35 -10.98
N TRP A 788 -0.34 18.93 -10.74
CA TRP A 788 -0.75 18.15 -9.57
C TRP A 788 -0.36 16.68 -9.67
N GLU A 789 -0.61 16.05 -10.82
CA GLU A 789 -0.28 14.65 -11.09
C GLU A 789 0.81 14.51 -12.15
N ARG A 790 1.84 13.70 -11.85
CA ARG A 790 2.79 13.21 -12.85
C ARG A 790 3.47 11.94 -12.33
N ASP A 791 2.68 11.01 -11.78
CA ASP A 791 3.22 9.80 -11.17
C ASP A 791 3.10 8.54 -12.05
N ASN A 792 2.47 8.60 -13.24
CA ASN A 792 2.35 7.42 -14.12
C ASN A 792 2.78 7.58 -15.59
N ASP A 793 3.09 8.79 -16.08
CA ASP A 793 3.42 8.99 -17.51
C ASP A 793 4.89 8.64 -17.85
N ALA A 794 5.77 8.45 -16.86
CA ALA A 794 7.20 8.22 -17.10
C ALA A 794 7.63 6.75 -17.00
N THR A 795 6.89 5.89 -16.29
CA THR A 795 7.23 4.47 -16.11
C THR A 795 6.91 3.61 -17.32
N ALA A 796 5.89 3.96 -18.12
CA ALA A 796 5.55 3.20 -19.32
C ALA A 796 6.56 3.38 -20.48
N GLY A 797 7.23 4.52 -20.59
CA GLY A 797 8.24 4.76 -21.64
C GLY A 797 9.60 4.10 -21.36
N LEU A 798 9.95 3.91 -20.08
CA LEU A 798 11.25 3.35 -19.68
C LEU A 798 11.28 1.81 -19.78
N GLU A 799 10.13 1.13 -19.70
CA GLU A 799 10.08 -0.33 -19.87
C GLU A 799 10.20 -0.78 -21.34
N ASP A 800 9.81 0.07 -22.31
CA ASP A 800 9.99 -0.20 -23.74
C ASP A 800 11.38 0.20 -24.24
N GLU A 801 12.00 1.28 -23.74
CA GLU A 801 13.39 1.59 -24.05
C GLU A 801 14.38 0.57 -23.44
N ALA A 802 14.06 0.00 -22.27
CA ALA A 802 14.86 -1.06 -21.66
C ALA A 802 14.78 -2.40 -22.41
N LYS A 803 13.70 -2.65 -23.17
CA LYS A 803 13.57 -3.82 -24.05
C LYS A 803 14.16 -3.59 -25.44
N ALA A 804 14.12 -2.37 -25.97
CA ALA A 804 14.77 -2.03 -27.24
C ALA A 804 16.30 -1.84 -27.12
N GLY A 805 16.80 -1.45 -25.95
CA GLY A 805 18.23 -1.27 -25.68
C GLY A 805 19.01 -2.55 -25.36
N ALA A 806 18.34 -3.69 -25.13
CA ALA A 806 18.98 -4.96 -24.78
C ALA A 806 19.54 -5.75 -25.98
N ASP A 807 19.15 -5.42 -27.22
CA ASP A 807 19.62 -6.09 -28.45
C ASP A 807 20.63 -5.26 -29.27
N ALA A 808 21.07 -4.11 -28.76
CA ALA A 808 22.11 -3.32 -29.39
C ALA A 808 23.05 -2.74 -28.33
N ILE A 809 24.14 -3.46 -28.04
CA ILE A 809 25.53 -2.97 -27.86
C ILE A 809 26.35 -4.13 -27.24
N ALA A 810 26.99 -4.91 -28.11
CA ALA A 810 28.26 -5.56 -27.79
C ALA A 810 29.31 -4.95 -28.71
N ALA A 811 29.94 -3.86 -28.26
CA ALA A 811 31.08 -3.25 -28.93
C ALA A 811 32.27 -3.22 -27.94
N PRO A 812 33.45 -3.75 -28.31
CA PRO A 812 34.58 -3.83 -27.41
C PRO A 812 35.39 -2.53 -27.40
N GLU A 813 35.96 -2.24 -26.23
CA GLU A 813 36.86 -1.13 -25.94
C GLU A 813 38.13 -1.15 -26.81
N ALA A 814 38.53 0.03 -27.30
CA ALA A 814 39.81 0.26 -27.96
C ALA A 814 40.70 1.20 -27.11
N THR A 815 41.86 0.68 -26.71
CA THR A 815 42.98 1.40 -26.09
C THR A 815 43.88 2.05 -27.15
N ALA A 816 44.64 3.07 -26.72
CA ALA A 816 45.35 4.05 -27.54
C ALA A 816 46.67 3.59 -28.22
N ALA A 817 46.89 4.14 -29.43
CA ALA A 817 48.12 4.63 -30.09
C ALA A 817 49.39 3.74 -30.37
N ARG A 818 49.58 3.44 -31.69
CA ARG A 818 50.80 3.39 -32.58
C ARG A 818 52.01 2.46 -32.26
N PRO A 819 52.90 2.11 -33.24
CA PRO A 819 52.73 1.84 -34.69
C PRO A 819 53.53 0.61 -35.27
N SER A 820 53.23 0.25 -36.52
CA SER A 820 54.13 -0.32 -37.57
C SER A 820 54.25 -1.84 -37.85
N ARG A 821 54.18 -2.13 -39.17
CA ARG A 821 54.89 -3.14 -40.00
C ARG A 821 54.52 -4.64 -40.01
N LYS A 822 54.03 -5.02 -41.21
CA LYS A 822 54.43 -6.14 -42.10
C LYS A 822 53.99 -7.60 -41.79
N GLN A 823 53.31 -8.15 -42.82
CA GLN A 823 53.46 -9.51 -43.39
C GLN A 823 53.05 -10.71 -42.51
N ALA A 824 52.48 -11.81 -43.00
CA ALA A 824 51.97 -12.22 -44.31
C ALA A 824 51.21 -13.55 -44.14
N LYS A 825 50.27 -13.79 -45.08
CA LYS A 825 50.00 -15.06 -45.78
C LYS A 825 49.55 -16.33 -45.02
N LYS A 826 48.40 -16.81 -45.55
CA LYS A 826 48.08 -18.20 -45.97
C LYS A 826 47.79 -19.18 -44.82
N SER A 827 46.82 -20.09 -44.88
CA SER A 827 46.19 -20.75 -46.03
C SER A 827 45.00 -21.60 -45.53
N ALA A 828 43.91 -21.63 -46.30
CA ALA A 828 42.95 -22.75 -46.37
C ALA A 828 43.57 -23.91 -47.19
N PRO A 829 42.92 -25.04 -47.54
CA PRO A 829 41.54 -25.57 -47.31
C PRO A 829 41.63 -27.11 -47.00
N PRO A 830 40.84 -28.09 -47.52
CA PRO A 830 39.45 -28.16 -48.06
C PRO A 830 38.57 -29.39 -47.63
N VAL A 831 37.24 -29.23 -47.82
CA VAL A 831 36.22 -30.08 -48.53
C VAL A 831 35.85 -31.53 -48.09
N THR A 832 34.52 -31.77 -47.97
CA THR A 832 33.67 -32.76 -48.71
C THR A 832 32.18 -32.54 -48.32
N GLU A 833 31.30 -32.06 -49.22
CA GLU A 833 30.33 -32.78 -50.10
C GLU A 833 29.24 -33.58 -49.36
N GLY A 834 27.92 -33.54 -49.66
CA GLY A 834 27.13 -32.98 -50.77
C GLY A 834 25.67 -32.74 -50.31
N ALA A 835 24.90 -31.80 -50.88
CA ALA A 835 24.26 -31.77 -52.21
C ALA A 835 22.89 -32.47 -52.25
N ILE A 836 21.81 -31.67 -52.23
CA ILE A 836 20.69 -31.77 -53.20
C ILE A 836 20.22 -30.33 -53.47
N SER A 837 20.23 -29.95 -54.75
CA SER A 837 19.76 -28.68 -55.32
C SER A 837 19.01 -29.02 -56.62
N LEU A 838 18.59 -27.97 -57.35
CA LEU A 838 17.98 -27.88 -58.69
C LEU A 838 16.45 -27.72 -58.70
N PHE A 839 15.84 -26.71 -59.33
CA PHE A 839 16.22 -25.70 -60.36
C PHE A 839 15.57 -24.34 -59.98
N GLY A 840 16.11 -23.13 -60.17
CA GLY A 840 16.79 -22.49 -61.33
C GLY A 840 15.82 -21.41 -61.88
N GLU A 841 16.15 -20.17 -62.28
CA GLU A 841 17.37 -19.47 -62.75
C GLU A 841 17.12 -17.93 -62.75
N ASP A 842 18.18 -17.15 -62.53
CA ASP A 842 18.72 -15.96 -63.25
C ASP A 842 17.80 -15.01 -64.07
N GLU A 843 18.06 -13.72 -64.31
CA GLU A 843 19.21 -12.79 -64.25
C GLU A 843 18.59 -11.36 -64.33
N VAL A 844 19.16 -10.26 -63.83
CA VAL A 844 20.05 -9.32 -64.55
C VAL A 844 20.47 -8.20 -63.58
N ALA A 845 21.76 -7.86 -63.53
CA ALA A 845 22.36 -6.66 -62.92
C ALA A 845 22.82 -5.67 -64.03
N PRO A 846 23.55 -4.55 -63.81
CA PRO A 846 23.63 -3.57 -62.71
C PRO A 846 23.54 -2.10 -63.23
N SER A 847 23.58 -1.09 -62.34
CA SER A 847 24.40 0.14 -62.49
C SER A 847 24.31 1.07 -61.26
N ALA A 848 25.47 1.56 -60.81
CA ALA A 848 25.64 2.62 -59.81
C ALA A 848 25.86 3.99 -60.52
N PRO A 849 26.33 5.05 -59.84
CA PRO A 849 25.55 6.06 -59.10
C PRO A 849 25.72 7.49 -59.68
N GLN A 850 24.78 8.42 -59.44
CA GLN A 850 25.08 9.85 -59.56
C GLN A 850 24.04 10.75 -58.85
N GLU A 851 24.56 11.72 -58.08
CA GLU A 851 23.85 12.86 -57.47
C GLU A 851 23.00 13.65 -58.50
N PRO A 852 22.04 14.49 -58.05
CA PRO A 852 22.39 15.92 -58.01
C PRO A 852 21.69 16.77 -56.92
N VAL A 853 22.49 17.67 -56.33
CA VAL A 853 22.28 19.13 -56.25
C VAL A 853 20.83 19.64 -56.10
N ALA A 854 20.51 20.16 -54.91
CA ALA A 854 19.40 21.09 -54.70
C ALA A 854 19.92 22.55 -54.62
N PRO A 855 19.32 23.50 -55.35
CA PRO A 855 19.42 24.91 -55.02
C PRO A 855 18.10 25.47 -54.48
N VAL A 856 18.28 26.42 -53.57
CA VAL A 856 17.30 27.25 -52.85
C VAL A 856 16.45 28.10 -53.79
N VAL A 857 15.12 28.14 -53.58
CA VAL A 857 14.27 29.32 -53.85
C VAL A 857 13.18 29.46 -52.76
N LYS A 858 13.02 30.71 -52.30
CA LYS A 858 12.14 31.23 -51.23
C LYS A 858 10.63 30.96 -51.42
N PRO A 859 9.83 31.00 -50.34
CA PRO A 859 8.39 30.83 -50.39
C PRO A 859 7.67 32.09 -50.88
N ALA A 860 6.68 31.90 -51.75
CA ALA A 860 5.71 32.91 -52.14
C ALA A 860 4.45 32.77 -51.27
N ALA A 861 3.99 33.89 -50.73
CA ALA A 861 2.75 34.01 -49.95
C ALA A 861 1.61 34.51 -50.83
N VAL A 862 0.43 33.89 -50.73
CA VAL A 862 -0.91 34.51 -50.83
C VAL A 862 -1.93 33.58 -50.08
N PRO A 863 -3.14 34.03 -49.67
CA PRO A 863 -3.48 34.31 -48.26
C PRO A 863 -4.77 33.59 -47.78
N VAL A 864 -5.33 34.03 -46.64
CA VAL A 864 -6.68 33.75 -46.05
C VAL A 864 -6.69 32.48 -45.16
N SER A 865 -7.15 32.45 -43.89
CA SER A 865 -8.02 33.30 -43.07
C SER A 865 -7.70 33.13 -41.58
N ASP A 866 -7.90 34.19 -40.80
CA ASP A 866 -8.00 34.19 -39.33
C ASP A 866 -9.11 33.23 -38.85
N GLN A 867 -8.73 32.03 -38.45
CA GLN A 867 -9.30 31.33 -37.30
C GLN A 867 -8.13 30.67 -36.59
N THR A 868 -7.82 31.11 -35.38
CA THR A 868 -6.96 30.36 -34.46
C THR A 868 -7.68 29.04 -34.18
N GLU A 869 -7.37 27.99 -34.95
CA GLU A 869 -7.85 26.64 -34.64
C GLU A 869 -7.36 26.27 -33.24
N ASP A 870 -8.29 25.76 -32.41
CA ASP A 870 -7.98 25.24 -31.09
C ASP A 870 -6.88 24.16 -31.19
N PRO A 871 -5.78 24.24 -30.40
CA PRO A 871 -4.65 23.32 -30.49
C PRO A 871 -5.03 21.84 -30.29
N ALA A 872 -6.09 21.54 -29.54
CA ALA A 872 -6.59 20.17 -29.40
C ALA A 872 -7.20 19.70 -30.74
N THR A 873 -8.05 20.53 -31.35
CA THR A 873 -8.63 20.27 -32.68
C THR A 873 -7.55 20.11 -33.76
N ALA A 874 -6.49 20.94 -33.73
CA ALA A 874 -5.36 20.83 -34.65
C ALA A 874 -4.57 19.51 -34.47
N LEU A 875 -4.37 19.05 -33.23
CA LEU A 875 -3.74 17.75 -32.96
C LEU A 875 -4.60 16.59 -33.47
N VAL A 876 -5.92 16.63 -33.25
CA VAL A 876 -6.84 15.59 -33.75
C VAL A 876 -6.87 15.55 -35.27
N ASN A 877 -6.88 16.70 -35.94
CA ASN A 877 -6.82 16.76 -37.40
C ASN A 877 -5.55 16.10 -37.94
N ARG A 878 -4.40 16.31 -37.29
CA ARG A 878 -3.15 15.62 -37.64
C ARG A 878 -3.20 14.13 -37.36
N LEU A 879 -3.70 13.71 -36.19
CA LEU A 879 -3.92 12.29 -35.84
C LEU A 879 -4.75 11.59 -36.91
N MET A 880 -5.88 12.19 -37.29
CA MET A 880 -6.76 11.63 -38.29
C MET A 880 -6.15 11.56 -39.69
N ALA A 881 -5.16 12.40 -40.00
CA ALA A 881 -4.48 12.38 -41.30
C ALA A 881 -3.41 11.27 -41.41
N THR A 882 -3.04 10.63 -40.30
CA THR A 882 -2.03 9.55 -40.31
C THR A 882 -2.57 8.28 -40.98
N GLU A 883 -1.69 7.59 -41.73
CA GLU A 883 -2.03 6.33 -42.38
C GLU A 883 -2.47 5.27 -41.35
N LEU A 884 -1.76 5.18 -40.22
CA LEU A 884 -2.06 4.23 -39.15
C LEU A 884 -3.47 4.44 -38.55
N TYR A 885 -3.89 5.69 -38.32
CA TYR A 885 -5.25 5.98 -37.87
C TYR A 885 -6.30 5.57 -38.90
N GLN A 886 -6.06 5.83 -40.19
CA GLN A 886 -6.99 5.46 -41.27
C GLN A 886 -7.11 3.94 -41.43
N GLU A 887 -6.01 3.20 -41.27
CA GLU A 887 -6.00 1.75 -41.26
C GLU A 887 -6.79 1.18 -40.07
N GLN A 888 -6.58 1.70 -38.86
CA GLN A 888 -7.34 1.29 -37.67
C GLN A 888 -8.84 1.62 -37.81
N LEU A 889 -9.17 2.79 -38.37
CA LEU A 889 -10.55 3.18 -38.65
C LEU A 889 -11.23 2.22 -39.63
N ALA A 890 -10.49 1.70 -40.62
CA ALA A 890 -11.02 0.73 -41.60
C ALA A 890 -11.25 -0.67 -41.01
N LEU A 891 -10.54 -1.04 -39.95
CA LEU A 891 -10.68 -2.32 -39.24
C LEU A 891 -11.84 -2.33 -38.23
N LEU A 892 -12.43 -1.18 -37.89
CA LEU A 892 -13.57 -1.11 -36.98
C LEU A 892 -14.81 -1.76 -37.59
N ALA A 893 -15.31 -2.83 -36.95
CA ALA A 893 -16.53 -3.53 -37.38
C ALA A 893 -17.78 -2.64 -37.39
N ARG A 894 -17.79 -1.56 -36.60
CA ARG A 894 -18.87 -0.55 -36.55
C ARG A 894 -18.30 0.84 -36.28
N VAL A 895 -18.25 1.68 -37.31
CA VAL A 895 -17.96 3.11 -37.17
C VAL A 895 -19.26 3.86 -36.85
N PRO A 896 -19.25 4.88 -35.95
CA PRO A 896 -20.41 5.74 -35.73
C PRO A 896 -20.96 6.31 -37.06
N ARG A 897 -22.28 6.28 -37.24
CA ARG A 897 -22.93 6.76 -38.48
C ARG A 897 -22.65 8.24 -38.76
N ASP A 898 -22.50 9.02 -37.69
CA ASP A 898 -22.07 10.41 -37.77
C ASP A 898 -20.54 10.47 -37.65
N LYS A 899 -19.90 10.89 -38.74
CA LYS A 899 -18.43 11.00 -38.85
C LYS A 899 -17.84 12.08 -37.93
N ALA A 900 -18.65 12.99 -37.38
CA ALA A 900 -18.20 14.02 -36.47
C ALA A 900 -18.01 13.54 -35.01
N VAL A 901 -18.51 12.34 -34.67
CA VAL A 901 -18.49 11.82 -33.28
C VAL A 901 -17.08 11.51 -32.80
N LEU A 902 -16.29 10.78 -33.61
CA LEU A 902 -14.91 10.41 -33.24
C LEU A 902 -13.98 11.64 -33.12
N PRO A 903 -13.96 12.60 -34.07
CA PRO A 903 -13.16 13.82 -33.92
C PRO A 903 -13.49 14.61 -32.65
N LYS A 904 -14.78 14.79 -32.35
CA LYS A 904 -15.22 15.51 -31.14
C LYS A 904 -14.83 14.80 -29.85
N ALA A 905 -14.98 13.48 -29.82
CA ALA A 905 -14.56 12.68 -28.66
C ALA A 905 -13.05 12.75 -28.44
N LEU A 906 -12.26 12.65 -29.52
CA LEU A 906 -10.80 12.76 -29.45
C LEU A 906 -10.36 14.16 -28.99
N ALA A 907 -10.99 15.21 -29.50
CA ALA A 907 -10.67 16.58 -29.08
C ALA A 907 -10.97 16.79 -27.59
N ALA A 908 -12.10 16.28 -27.11
CA ALA A 908 -12.46 16.31 -25.69
C ALA A 908 -11.47 15.55 -24.80
N LEU A 909 -10.95 14.39 -25.24
CA LEU A 909 -9.93 13.64 -24.51
C LEU A 909 -8.56 14.33 -24.54
N VAL A 910 -8.17 14.93 -25.67
CA VAL A 910 -6.92 15.70 -25.78
C VAL A 910 -6.95 16.94 -24.89
N GLU A 911 -8.11 17.57 -24.75
CA GLU A 911 -8.30 18.75 -23.89
C GLU A 911 -8.33 18.38 -22.40
N ALA A 912 -9.10 17.36 -22.02
CA ALA A 912 -9.31 17.01 -20.61
C ALA A 912 -8.27 16.04 -20.05
N GLY A 913 -7.58 15.26 -20.88
CA GLY A 913 -6.69 14.18 -20.48
C GLY A 913 -7.45 12.98 -19.90
N THR A 914 -8.15 13.19 -18.77
CA THR A 914 -8.95 12.18 -18.07
C THR A 914 -10.41 12.63 -17.98
N LEU A 915 -11.36 11.77 -18.39
CA LEU A 915 -12.77 12.12 -18.48
C LEU A 915 -13.69 10.90 -18.25
N PRO A 916 -14.81 11.03 -17.50
CA PRO A 916 -15.84 10.00 -17.45
C PRO A 916 -16.36 9.62 -18.85
N MET A 917 -16.67 8.34 -19.06
CA MET A 917 -17.20 7.85 -20.34
C MET A 917 -18.51 8.58 -20.74
N THR A 918 -19.35 8.92 -19.77
CA THR A 918 -20.62 9.63 -19.95
C THR A 918 -20.41 11.07 -20.40
N ALA A 919 -19.50 11.80 -19.75
CA ALA A 919 -19.05 13.11 -20.18
C ALA A 919 -18.45 13.09 -21.60
N LEU A 920 -17.72 12.03 -21.95
CA LEU A 920 -17.14 11.87 -23.29
C LEU A 920 -18.22 11.74 -24.35
N ALA A 921 -19.22 10.90 -24.09
CA ALA A 921 -20.36 10.71 -24.96
C ALA A 921 -21.13 12.02 -25.16
N GLU A 922 -21.37 12.78 -24.09
CA GLU A 922 -22.06 14.07 -24.15
C GLU A 922 -21.30 15.08 -25.03
N ARG A 923 -19.99 15.26 -24.81
CA ARG A 923 -19.14 16.14 -25.62
C ARG A 923 -19.07 15.70 -27.09
N ALA A 924 -19.21 14.40 -27.36
CA ALA A 924 -19.28 13.84 -28.71
C ALA A 924 -20.69 13.90 -29.34
N GLY A 925 -21.69 14.46 -28.64
CA GLY A 925 -23.08 14.54 -29.10
C GLY A 925 -23.83 13.20 -29.10
N GLN A 926 -23.41 12.25 -28.26
CA GLN A 926 -24.05 10.95 -28.09
C GLN A 926 -24.80 10.84 -26.76
N PRO A 927 -25.90 10.06 -26.68
CA PRO A 927 -26.55 9.76 -25.40
C PRO A 927 -25.63 8.99 -24.46
N ALA A 928 -25.75 9.23 -23.15
CA ALA A 928 -24.97 8.55 -22.10
C ALA A 928 -25.06 7.01 -22.17
N THR A 929 -26.18 6.45 -22.66
CA THR A 929 -26.35 4.99 -22.85
C THR A 929 -25.37 4.38 -23.86
N ARG A 930 -24.77 5.19 -24.73
CA ARG A 930 -23.76 4.75 -25.72
C ARG A 930 -22.32 4.94 -25.25
N ALA A 931 -22.12 5.50 -24.06
CA ALA A 931 -20.79 5.82 -23.52
C ALA A 931 -19.83 4.60 -23.48
N PRO A 932 -20.21 3.42 -22.96
CA PRO A 932 -19.30 2.27 -22.94
C PRO A 932 -18.92 1.78 -24.34
N GLY A 933 -19.86 1.84 -25.29
CA GLY A 933 -19.60 1.45 -26.68
C GLY A 933 -18.68 2.42 -27.41
N LEU A 934 -18.85 3.73 -27.17
CA LEU A 934 -17.96 4.76 -27.73
C LEU A 934 -16.55 4.64 -27.15
N ALA A 935 -16.43 4.42 -25.83
CA ALA A 935 -15.16 4.18 -25.13
C ALA A 935 -14.42 2.97 -25.71
N ALA A 936 -15.10 1.83 -25.86
CA ALA A 936 -14.52 0.63 -26.46
C ALA A 936 -14.09 0.84 -27.92
N THR A 937 -14.86 1.62 -28.68
CA THR A 937 -14.52 1.96 -30.08
C THR A 937 -13.25 2.81 -30.13
N LEU A 938 -13.11 3.80 -29.25
CA LEU A 938 -11.92 4.65 -29.18
C LEU A 938 -10.70 3.88 -28.65
N ALA A 939 -10.87 3.01 -27.66
CA ALA A 939 -9.80 2.14 -27.18
C ALA A 939 -9.30 1.20 -28.28
N GLN A 940 -10.21 0.61 -29.07
CA GLN A 940 -9.85 -0.21 -30.23
C GLN A 940 -9.13 0.60 -31.32
N LEU A 941 -9.49 1.87 -31.49
CA LEU A 941 -8.91 2.74 -32.52
C LEU A 941 -7.53 3.26 -32.14
N LEU A 942 -7.31 3.53 -30.85
CA LEU A 942 -6.08 4.16 -30.35
C LEU A 942 -5.06 3.15 -29.82
N ASN A 943 -5.48 2.09 -29.13
CA ASN A 943 -4.56 1.12 -28.53
C ASN A 943 -4.12 0.13 -29.62
N TYR A 944 -2.94 0.36 -30.17
CA TYR A 944 -2.35 -0.45 -31.23
C TYR A 944 -1.06 -1.10 -30.74
N ASP A 945 -0.79 -2.32 -31.21
CA ASP A 945 0.44 -3.10 -30.93
C ASP A 945 0.80 -3.25 -29.42
N GLY A 946 -0.21 -3.30 -28.55
CA GLY A 946 -0.04 -3.49 -27.11
C GLY A 946 0.21 -2.20 -26.31
N ALA A 947 0.36 -1.04 -26.97
CA ALA A 947 0.47 0.25 -26.29
C ALA A 947 -0.91 0.73 -25.79
N GLN A 948 -0.98 1.11 -24.52
CA GLN A 948 -2.22 1.53 -23.84
C GLN A 948 -2.40 3.05 -23.89
N ILE A 949 -2.69 3.59 -25.07
CA ILE A 949 -2.88 5.03 -25.28
C ILE A 949 -4.13 5.57 -24.57
N LEU A 950 -5.21 4.80 -24.61
CA LEU A 950 -6.46 5.07 -23.90
C LEU A 950 -6.66 4.00 -22.84
N GLU A 951 -6.51 4.39 -21.58
CA GLU A 951 -6.73 3.55 -20.40
C GLU A 951 -8.16 3.72 -19.90
N ILE A 952 -8.82 2.59 -19.57
CA ILE A 952 -10.03 2.60 -18.74
C ILE A 952 -9.56 2.39 -17.30
N LEU A 953 -9.78 3.38 -16.44
CA LEU A 953 -9.34 3.33 -15.04
C LEU A 953 -10.05 2.20 -14.27
N PRO A 954 -9.53 1.76 -13.11
CA PRO A 954 -10.10 0.64 -12.32
C PRO A 954 -11.56 0.82 -11.89
N ASP A 955 -12.07 2.06 -11.89
CA ASP A 955 -13.48 2.37 -11.66
C ASP A 955 -14.41 1.90 -12.81
N ASN A 956 -13.82 1.47 -13.93
CA ASN A 956 -14.44 1.04 -15.17
C ASN A 956 -15.42 2.07 -15.77
N ARG A 957 -15.17 3.36 -15.49
CA ARG A 957 -16.07 4.48 -15.82
C ARG A 957 -15.33 5.71 -16.32
N THR A 958 -14.05 5.84 -16.00
CA THR A 958 -13.23 6.97 -16.39
C THR A 958 -12.20 6.53 -17.43
N LEU A 959 -12.02 7.37 -18.44
CA LEU A 959 -11.04 7.19 -19.51
C LEU A 959 -9.88 8.15 -19.30
N ARG A 960 -8.65 7.67 -19.44
CA ARG A 960 -7.43 8.48 -19.42
C ARG A 960 -6.70 8.33 -20.77
N LEU A 961 -6.40 9.46 -21.39
CA LEU A 961 -5.61 9.53 -22.61
C LEU A 961 -4.14 9.87 -22.29
N HIS A 962 -3.22 8.96 -22.59
CA HIS A 962 -1.78 9.19 -22.50
C HIS A 962 -1.29 9.96 -23.74
N ARG A 963 -1.36 11.29 -23.66
CA ARG A 963 -1.05 12.18 -24.80
C ARG A 963 0.37 11.99 -25.35
N GLY A 964 1.35 11.71 -24.49
CA GLY A 964 2.74 11.45 -24.92
C GLY A 964 2.82 10.22 -25.84
N GLN A 965 2.24 9.11 -25.39
CA GLN A 965 2.19 7.85 -26.15
C GLN A 965 1.38 8.00 -27.44
N LEU A 966 0.29 8.80 -27.43
CA LEU A 966 -0.47 9.13 -28.63
C LEU A 966 0.41 9.82 -29.69
N ILE A 967 1.21 10.81 -29.28
CA ILE A 967 2.08 11.55 -30.20
C ILE A 967 3.17 10.63 -30.76
N GLU A 968 3.75 9.78 -29.93
CA GLU A 968 4.81 8.85 -30.31
C GLU A 968 4.31 7.76 -31.27
N GLN A 969 3.22 7.05 -30.93
CA GLN A 969 2.70 5.94 -31.74
C GLN A 969 2.23 6.39 -33.13
N PHE A 970 1.63 7.59 -33.22
CA PHE A 970 1.08 8.10 -34.48
C PHE A 970 2.02 9.07 -35.21
N GLY A 971 3.22 9.36 -34.67
CA GLY A 971 4.22 10.22 -35.31
C GLY A 971 3.78 11.68 -35.51
N LEU A 972 3.18 12.29 -34.47
CA LEU A 972 2.53 13.61 -34.53
C LEU A 972 3.38 14.81 -34.12
#